data_AF-A0A962S458-F1
#
_entry.id   AF-A0A962S458-F1
#
_cell.length_a   1.000
_cell.length_b   1.000
_cell.length_c   1.000
_cell.angle_alpha   90.00
_cell.angle_beta   90.00
_cell.angle_gamma   90.00
#
_symmetry.space_group_name_H-M   'P 1'
#
loop_
_entity.id
_entity.type
_entity.pdbx_description
1 polymer ?
#
loop_
_entity_poly.entity_id
_entity_poly.type
_entity_poly.pdbx_seq_one_letter_code
_entity_poly.pdbx_strand_id
1 'polypeptide(L)'
;MSARLPGAAGWCLLGLLVLLWPAAAPGTPADTELKFPLTIPYALLGDLAWQTREGEAPTELVDAPCRRLQIDRSGLDLRDNELYLVSRVETQLGVSLFGFCIKPIHWRGSVDVLLEPYIDAEWQLRFRLGRTELRDPQGKPATLLNLIGRLIRPFISRRTEQFGFDLGAPREQITELLSKMVEPEDLAELQSVLANLRPGTPRVATRGVLVEAQLTLPGGFAARLLPPGQADDTGLTGTRLTQLQLERLDAFIVAVVKLLGQEIADPALRRQLLALLLESRYRLVEILGDDGPFEQEPVRSLFVSDWERLRNLLLDVDPGTIAHSRLLRYATFLNAGDTLLALDAALPQLALWISRDGLRFALHELAPAGPAPGLEYGYAVDPVLRELFELPPEPPPLPPEKSIEQPGEVEPPADEAPPEPDREEDTLNSPDNPALRLPLWARLLDLLVPTAEAATGVPDRVSELQHALGRRMPRQNELTGYAAQVAELLKEIGRHELATRDLGEAHNAVFLDLLPATALMESCWRQFKREDGKITYLVSSAGAVGMMQVNLRVWRGLYDVERLKWEVAYNARAGAQILLRYLEGPGLDVVRQTGNPEYLALASYAAYNAGPAGARRFLRKSGELKPGPADRKLLAHYKGFASGGIADLARCVVTQPAEW
;
A
#
# COMPACT_ATOMS: atom_id res chain seq x y z
N MET A 1 -76.66 13.35 38.75
CA MET A 1 -76.85 11.93 38.40
C MET A 1 -75.62 11.46 37.62
N SER A 2 -74.97 10.39 38.11
CA SER A 2 -73.80 9.64 37.59
C SER A 2 -72.46 10.39 37.41
N ALA A 3 -71.27 9.90 37.80
CA ALA A 3 -70.87 8.65 38.45
C ALA A 3 -69.42 8.74 39.06
N ARG A 4 -69.26 8.10 40.23
CA ARG A 4 -68.14 7.32 40.85
C ARG A 4 -66.63 7.59 40.60
N LEU A 5 -65.92 7.74 41.72
CA LEU A 5 -64.50 7.43 42.05
C LEU A 5 -64.45 6.10 42.90
N PRO A 6 -63.33 5.66 43.53
CA PRO A 6 -61.97 5.25 43.06
C PRO A 6 -61.54 3.89 43.71
N GLY A 7 -60.24 3.51 43.68
CA GLY A 7 -59.64 2.76 44.82
C GLY A 7 -58.64 1.64 44.51
N ALA A 8 -57.47 1.72 45.15
CA ALA A 8 -56.29 0.87 45.04
C ALA A 8 -56.37 -0.46 45.82
N ALA A 9 -55.54 -1.43 45.41
CA ALA A 9 -55.12 -2.61 46.17
C ALA A 9 -53.70 -2.96 45.70
N GLY A 10 -52.72 -3.37 46.51
CA GLY A 10 -52.67 -3.61 47.94
C GLY A 10 -51.21 -3.87 48.34
N TRP A 11 -50.94 -3.75 49.64
CA TRP A 11 -49.69 -4.17 50.29
C TRP A 11 -49.98 -5.41 51.14
N CYS A 12 -49.09 -6.40 51.14
CA CYS A 12 -48.72 -7.17 52.34
C CYS A 12 -47.54 -8.15 52.10
N LEU A 13 -46.48 -7.94 52.90
CA LEU A 13 -45.71 -8.91 53.70
C LEU A 13 -44.83 -9.99 53.04
N LEU A 14 -43.51 -9.85 53.23
CA LEU A 14 -42.53 -10.81 53.81
C LEU A 14 -41.13 -10.24 53.50
N GLY A 15 -40.24 -9.89 54.43
CA GLY A 15 -39.92 -10.51 55.71
C GLY A 15 -38.53 -11.16 55.61
N LEU A 16 -37.49 -10.43 56.02
CA LEU A 16 -36.11 -10.88 56.31
C LEU A 16 -35.42 -11.84 55.29
N LEU A 17 -34.54 -11.30 54.45
CA LEU A 17 -33.40 -12.05 53.92
C LEU A 17 -32.13 -11.23 54.17
N VAL A 18 -31.34 -11.71 55.12
CA VAL A 18 -30.00 -11.23 55.43
C VAL A 18 -29.17 -11.29 54.15
N LEU A 19 -28.69 -10.13 53.70
CA LEU A 19 -27.72 -9.96 52.61
C LEU A 19 -26.39 -10.61 53.01
N LEU A 20 -26.29 -11.93 52.87
CA LEU A 20 -25.03 -12.60 52.58
C LEU A 20 -24.72 -12.34 51.11
N TRP A 21 -24.19 -11.16 50.82
CA TRP A 21 -23.46 -10.97 49.58
C TRP A 21 -22.23 -11.88 49.70
N PRO A 22 -22.09 -12.95 48.90
CA PRO A 22 -20.81 -13.61 48.84
C PRO A 22 -19.85 -12.54 48.30
N ALA A 23 -18.86 -12.17 49.09
CA ALA A 23 -17.67 -11.55 48.53
C ALA A 23 -17.21 -12.51 47.44
N ALA A 24 -17.40 -12.13 46.18
CA ALA A 24 -16.89 -12.87 45.06
C ALA A 24 -15.38 -12.96 45.30
N ALA A 25 -14.89 -14.15 45.66
CA ALA A 25 -13.47 -14.41 45.61
C ALA A 25 -12.99 -13.95 44.23
N PRO A 26 -11.85 -13.23 44.11
CA PRO A 26 -11.34 -12.85 42.81
C PRO A 26 -11.27 -14.12 41.97
N GLY A 27 -12.12 -14.21 40.95
CA GLY A 27 -12.18 -15.38 40.10
C GLY A 27 -10.80 -15.57 39.51
N THR A 28 -10.29 -16.80 39.53
CA THR A 28 -9.10 -17.12 38.75
C THR A 28 -9.35 -16.65 37.32
N PRO A 29 -8.52 -15.74 36.77
CA PRO A 29 -8.70 -15.25 35.41
C PRO A 29 -8.83 -16.44 34.46
N ALA A 30 -9.82 -16.36 33.56
CA ALA A 30 -10.10 -17.44 32.62
C ALA A 30 -8.96 -17.59 31.61
N ASP A 31 -8.72 -18.82 31.19
CA ASP A 31 -7.74 -19.12 30.15
C ASP A 31 -8.09 -18.40 28.85
N THR A 32 -7.06 -17.92 28.15
CA THR A 32 -7.19 -17.21 26.87
C THR A 32 -6.76 -18.14 25.73
N GLU A 33 -7.68 -18.41 24.80
CA GLU A 33 -7.37 -19.20 23.60
C GLU A 33 -6.83 -18.27 22.49
N LEU A 34 -5.60 -18.53 22.06
CA LEU A 34 -4.97 -17.85 20.93
C LEU A 34 -5.05 -18.72 19.68
N LYS A 35 -5.46 -18.11 18.56
CA LYS A 35 -5.55 -18.76 17.25
C LYS A 35 -4.77 -17.95 16.23
N PHE A 36 -3.69 -18.53 15.72
CA PHE A 36 -2.80 -17.90 14.76
C PHE A 36 -3.08 -18.45 13.36
N PRO A 37 -3.66 -17.66 12.45
CA PRO A 37 -3.88 -18.10 11.09
C PRO A 37 -2.56 -18.06 10.32
N LEU A 38 -2.08 -19.23 9.91
CA LEU A 38 -0.89 -19.40 9.07
C LEU A 38 -1.35 -19.73 7.66
N THR A 39 -1.03 -18.86 6.70
CA THR A 39 -1.42 -19.04 5.31
C THR A 39 -0.23 -19.43 4.46
N ILE A 40 -0.36 -20.55 3.76
CA ILE A 40 0.62 -21.06 2.81
C ILE A 40 0.05 -20.82 1.41
N PRO A 41 0.53 -19.80 0.67
CA PRO A 41 0.03 -19.49 -0.67
C PRO A 41 0.28 -20.64 -1.63
N TYR A 42 -0.63 -20.89 -2.57
CA TYR A 42 -0.46 -21.94 -3.59
C TYR A 42 0.82 -21.77 -4.42
N ALA A 43 1.28 -20.53 -4.59
CA ALA A 43 2.56 -20.19 -5.19
C ALA A 43 3.76 -20.90 -4.53
N LEU A 44 3.73 -21.11 -3.21
CA LEU A 44 4.78 -21.84 -2.48
C LEU A 44 4.64 -23.36 -2.56
N LEU A 45 3.45 -23.85 -2.93
CA LEU A 45 3.21 -25.26 -3.20
C LEU A 45 3.62 -25.65 -4.63
N GLY A 46 4.25 -24.74 -5.37
CA GLY A 46 4.65 -24.92 -6.76
C GLY A 46 5.54 -26.14 -7.01
N ASP A 47 6.31 -26.61 -6.03
CA ASP A 47 7.14 -27.81 -6.17
C ASP A 47 6.31 -29.10 -6.33
N LEU A 48 5.04 -29.09 -5.92
CA LEU A 48 4.07 -30.15 -6.24
C LEU A 48 3.68 -30.13 -7.72
N ALA A 49 3.65 -28.96 -8.34
CA ALA A 49 3.47 -28.80 -9.78
C ALA A 49 4.79 -29.08 -10.51
N TRP A 50 4.71 -29.52 -11.76
CA TRP A 50 5.89 -29.65 -12.61
C TRP A 50 5.54 -29.42 -14.07
N GLN A 51 6.46 -28.78 -14.77
CA GLN A 51 6.40 -28.61 -16.20
C GLN A 51 7.70 -29.15 -16.78
N THR A 52 7.57 -29.99 -17.81
CA THR A 52 8.72 -30.32 -18.65
C THR A 52 9.21 -29.01 -19.26
N ARG A 53 10.47 -28.61 -19.00
CA ARG A 53 11.01 -27.37 -19.56
C ARG A 53 11.14 -27.50 -21.09
N GLU A 54 11.03 -26.39 -21.82
CA GLU A 54 11.33 -26.39 -23.25
C GLU A 54 12.75 -26.92 -23.50
N GLY A 55 12.85 -28.00 -24.28
CA GLY A 55 14.12 -28.68 -24.58
C GLY A 55 14.45 -29.89 -23.69
N GLU A 56 13.70 -30.15 -22.63
CA GLU A 56 13.78 -31.41 -21.86
C GLU A 56 12.80 -32.46 -22.41
N ALA A 57 13.22 -33.72 -22.42
CA ALA A 57 12.33 -34.81 -22.80
C ALA A 57 11.20 -34.95 -21.75
N PRO A 58 9.94 -35.15 -22.20
CA PRO A 58 8.81 -35.44 -21.30
C PRO A 58 9.15 -36.52 -20.29
N THR A 59 8.60 -36.43 -19.08
CA THR A 59 8.78 -37.51 -18.09
C THR A 59 8.07 -38.77 -18.61
N GLU A 60 8.86 -39.69 -19.16
CA GLU A 60 8.39 -40.94 -19.72
C GLU A 60 8.53 -42.05 -18.67
N LEU A 61 7.40 -42.53 -18.17
CA LEU A 61 7.34 -43.72 -17.32
C LEU A 61 7.10 -44.93 -18.22
N VAL A 62 8.15 -45.72 -18.43
CA VAL A 62 8.12 -46.95 -19.24
C VAL A 62 8.24 -48.16 -18.32
N ASP A 63 7.19 -48.99 -18.29
CA ASP A 63 7.15 -50.24 -17.51
C ASP A 63 7.17 -51.50 -18.40
N ALA A 64 7.05 -51.34 -19.73
CA ALA A 64 7.12 -52.40 -20.75
C ALA A 64 7.13 -51.78 -22.17
N PRO A 65 7.49 -52.54 -23.24
CA PRO A 65 7.33 -52.08 -24.64
C PRO A 65 5.89 -51.71 -25.03
N CYS A 66 4.91 -52.02 -24.17
CA CYS A 66 3.50 -51.71 -24.37
C CYS A 66 2.89 -50.76 -23.34
N ARG A 67 3.66 -50.25 -22.40
CA ARG A 67 3.14 -49.40 -21.32
C ARG A 67 4.05 -48.20 -21.20
N ARG A 68 3.62 -47.13 -21.86
CA ARG A 68 4.28 -45.82 -21.87
C ARG A 68 3.29 -44.80 -21.34
N LEU A 69 3.71 -44.06 -20.32
CA LEU A 69 2.98 -42.94 -19.76
C LEU A 69 3.88 -41.70 -19.87
N GLN A 70 3.44 -40.72 -20.63
CA GLN A 70 4.07 -39.43 -20.78
C GLN A 70 3.25 -38.40 -20.01
N ILE A 71 3.94 -37.55 -19.24
CA ILE A 71 3.32 -36.43 -18.55
C ILE A 71 3.88 -35.14 -19.11
N ASP A 72 3.02 -34.29 -19.66
CA ASP A 72 3.43 -33.06 -20.34
C ASP A 72 3.55 -31.88 -19.37
N ARG A 73 2.50 -31.70 -18.55
CA ARG A 73 2.36 -30.60 -17.59
C ARG A 73 1.52 -31.05 -16.41
N SER A 74 1.92 -30.62 -15.22
CA SER A 74 1.14 -30.73 -14.01
C SER A 74 1.02 -29.38 -13.33
N GLY A 75 -0.16 -29.10 -12.78
CA GLY A 75 -0.46 -27.87 -12.07
C GLY A 75 -1.40 -28.13 -10.90
N LEU A 76 -1.48 -27.15 -10.01
CA LEU A 76 -2.48 -27.14 -8.96
C LEU A 76 -3.76 -26.48 -9.48
N ASP A 77 -4.90 -27.06 -9.13
CA ASP A 77 -6.23 -26.56 -9.50
C ASP A 77 -7.13 -26.58 -8.28
N LEU A 78 -7.84 -25.48 -8.04
CA LEU A 78 -8.73 -25.31 -6.89
C LEU A 78 -10.19 -25.44 -7.36
N ARG A 79 -10.91 -26.41 -6.82
CA ARG A 79 -12.33 -26.66 -7.16
C ARG A 79 -13.11 -26.88 -5.88
N ASP A 80 -14.15 -26.09 -5.62
CA ASP A 80 -15.03 -26.26 -4.46
C ASP A 80 -14.28 -26.38 -3.10
N ASN A 81 -13.21 -25.61 -2.91
CA ASN A 81 -12.28 -25.70 -1.76
C ASN A 81 -11.56 -27.05 -1.60
N GLU A 82 -11.41 -27.79 -2.68
CA GLU A 82 -10.56 -28.97 -2.79
C GLU A 82 -9.38 -28.66 -3.73
N LEU A 83 -8.18 -29.08 -3.31
CA LEU A 83 -6.96 -28.87 -4.09
C LEU A 83 -6.67 -30.12 -4.93
N TYR A 84 -6.57 -29.96 -6.24
CA TYR A 84 -6.23 -31.02 -7.16
C TYR A 84 -4.86 -30.81 -7.77
N LEU A 85 -4.10 -31.90 -7.87
CA LEU A 85 -2.95 -31.99 -8.75
C LEU A 85 -3.43 -32.48 -10.12
N VAL A 86 -3.48 -31.58 -11.09
CA VAL A 86 -3.98 -31.86 -12.45
C VAL A 86 -2.81 -32.10 -13.38
N SER A 87 -2.63 -33.35 -13.79
CA SER A 87 -1.57 -33.79 -14.70
C SER A 87 -2.13 -34.11 -16.08
N ARG A 88 -1.65 -33.42 -17.13
CA ARG A 88 -1.94 -33.79 -18.52
C ARG A 88 -1.04 -34.93 -18.94
N VAL A 89 -1.67 -35.98 -19.45
CA VAL A 89 -0.98 -37.23 -19.75
C VAL A 89 -1.34 -37.76 -21.13
N GLU A 90 -0.34 -38.37 -21.76
CA GLU A 90 -0.47 -39.14 -22.98
C GLU A 90 0.05 -40.56 -22.72
N THR A 91 -0.73 -41.56 -23.13
CA THR A 91 -0.51 -42.93 -22.70
C THR A 91 -0.63 -43.87 -23.88
N GLN A 92 0.23 -44.89 -23.92
CA GLN A 92 0.16 -46.00 -24.85
C GLN A 92 0.09 -47.30 -24.04
N LEU A 93 -1.00 -48.04 -24.23
CA LEU A 93 -1.30 -49.28 -23.51
C LEU A 93 -1.60 -50.42 -24.50
N GLY A 94 -0.82 -51.49 -24.48
CA GLY A 94 -1.05 -52.68 -25.32
C GLY A 94 -0.66 -53.99 -24.64
N VAL A 95 -0.75 -55.09 -25.38
CA VAL A 95 -0.35 -56.42 -24.90
C VAL A 95 1.02 -56.77 -25.48
N SER A 96 1.98 -57.11 -24.60
CA SER A 96 3.31 -57.53 -25.04
C SER A 96 3.31 -59.01 -25.41
N LEU A 97 3.69 -59.32 -26.65
CA LEU A 97 3.76 -60.69 -27.16
C LEU A 97 5.02 -60.83 -28.03
N PHE A 98 5.90 -61.79 -27.71
CA PHE A 98 7.20 -62.00 -28.38
C PHE A 98 8.08 -60.74 -28.48
N GLY A 99 7.99 -59.83 -27.49
CA GLY A 99 8.73 -58.57 -27.49
C GLY A 99 8.09 -57.43 -28.30
N PHE A 100 7.01 -57.70 -29.04
CA PHE A 100 6.26 -56.70 -29.80
C PHE A 100 5.04 -56.20 -29.03
N CYS A 101 4.60 -54.99 -29.37
CA CYS A 101 3.36 -54.44 -28.83
C CYS A 101 2.17 -54.63 -29.75
N ILE A 102 1.20 -55.45 -29.31
CA ILE A 102 0.02 -55.80 -30.09
C ILE A 102 -1.17 -54.93 -29.65
N LYS A 103 -1.81 -54.28 -30.63
CA LYS A 103 -2.99 -53.39 -30.47
C LYS A 103 -2.79 -52.29 -29.40
N PRO A 104 -1.82 -51.38 -29.58
CA PRO A 104 -1.65 -50.26 -28.66
C PRO A 104 -2.87 -49.32 -28.70
N ILE A 105 -3.45 -49.07 -27.53
CA ILE A 105 -4.45 -48.04 -27.30
C ILE A 105 -3.70 -46.77 -26.93
N HIS A 106 -3.94 -45.71 -27.70
CA HIS A 106 -3.47 -44.37 -27.38
C HIS A 106 -4.59 -43.60 -26.67
N TRP A 107 -4.28 -43.03 -25.52
CA TRP A 107 -5.22 -42.19 -24.79
C TRP A 107 -4.51 -40.92 -24.32
N ARG A 108 -5.20 -39.79 -24.46
CA ARG A 108 -4.78 -38.48 -23.99
C ARG A 108 -5.87 -37.90 -23.10
N GLY A 109 -5.49 -37.26 -22.01
CA GLY A 109 -6.45 -36.67 -21.08
C GLY A 109 -5.76 -36.04 -19.87
N SER A 110 -6.51 -35.83 -18.79
CA SER A 110 -5.96 -35.42 -17.50
C SER A 110 -6.19 -36.48 -16.42
N VAL A 111 -5.23 -36.53 -15.50
CA VAL A 111 -5.32 -37.24 -14.23
C VAL A 111 -5.36 -36.18 -13.14
N ASP A 112 -6.47 -36.11 -12.43
CA ASP A 112 -6.69 -35.14 -11.37
C ASP A 112 -6.66 -35.91 -10.04
N VAL A 113 -5.70 -35.61 -9.18
CA VAL A 113 -5.57 -36.25 -7.87
C VAL A 113 -5.91 -35.26 -6.77
N LEU A 114 -6.89 -35.58 -5.94
CA LEU A 114 -7.23 -34.80 -4.76
C LEU A 114 -6.05 -34.83 -3.77
N LEU A 115 -5.61 -33.65 -3.35
CA LEU A 115 -4.57 -33.46 -2.34
C LEU A 115 -5.22 -33.10 -1.00
N GLU A 116 -5.12 -33.99 -0.04
CA GLU A 116 -5.65 -33.78 1.31
C GLU A 116 -4.51 -33.32 2.22
N PRO A 117 -4.47 -32.04 2.65
CA PRO A 117 -3.39 -31.55 3.48
C PRO A 117 -3.44 -32.16 4.88
N TYR A 118 -2.29 -32.40 5.48
CA TYR A 118 -2.12 -32.77 6.89
C TYR A 118 -0.79 -32.24 7.41
N ILE A 119 -0.65 -32.16 8.73
CA ILE A 119 0.59 -31.77 9.39
C ILE A 119 1.13 -32.99 10.14
N ASP A 120 2.41 -33.28 9.96
CA ASP A 120 3.08 -34.37 10.66
C ASP A 120 3.61 -33.95 12.04
N ALA A 121 4.31 -34.86 12.74
CA ALA A 121 4.85 -34.59 14.06
C ALA A 121 6.00 -33.56 14.04
N GLU A 122 6.68 -33.46 12.90
CA GLU A 122 7.79 -32.55 12.63
C GLU A 122 7.33 -31.16 12.13
N TRP A 123 6.04 -30.84 12.25
CA TRP A 123 5.46 -29.57 11.80
C TRP A 123 5.60 -29.31 10.30
N GLN A 124 5.67 -30.36 9.48
CA GLN A 124 5.66 -30.24 8.02
C GLN A 124 4.23 -30.33 7.50
N LEU A 125 3.82 -29.35 6.69
CA LEU A 125 2.63 -29.46 5.85
C LEU A 125 2.93 -30.44 4.71
N ARG A 126 2.15 -31.52 4.65
CA ARG A 126 2.22 -32.58 3.65
C ARG A 126 0.86 -32.86 3.04
N PHE A 127 0.81 -33.69 2.00
CA PHE A 127 -0.41 -34.05 1.31
C PHE A 127 -0.59 -35.57 1.22
N ARG A 128 -1.79 -36.05 1.53
CA ARG A 128 -2.23 -37.42 1.21
C ARG A 128 -2.93 -37.42 -0.13
N LEU A 129 -2.77 -38.51 -0.86
CA LEU A 129 -3.48 -38.72 -2.11
C LEU A 129 -4.88 -39.25 -1.82
N GLY A 130 -5.88 -38.40 -2.05
CA GLY A 130 -7.29 -38.76 -1.98
C GLY A 130 -7.75 -39.46 -3.25
N ARG A 131 -8.96 -39.10 -3.72
CA ARG A 131 -9.54 -39.66 -4.95
C ARG A 131 -8.75 -39.26 -6.20
N THR A 132 -8.77 -40.13 -7.20
CA THR A 132 -8.20 -39.87 -8.54
C THR A 132 -9.30 -39.87 -9.58
N GLU A 133 -9.36 -38.82 -10.38
CA GLU A 133 -10.33 -38.64 -11.45
C GLU A 133 -9.59 -38.62 -12.79
N LEU A 134 -10.09 -39.38 -13.78
CA LEU A 134 -9.57 -39.33 -15.14
C LEU A 134 -10.55 -38.57 -16.02
N ARG A 135 -10.04 -37.63 -16.81
CA ARG A 135 -10.83 -36.83 -17.74
C ARG A 135 -10.28 -36.97 -19.15
N ASP A 136 -11.17 -37.11 -20.13
CA ASP A 136 -10.81 -37.05 -21.54
C ASP A 136 -10.43 -35.61 -21.94
N PRO A 137 -9.96 -35.37 -23.18
CA PRO A 137 -9.60 -34.03 -23.64
C PRO A 137 -10.78 -33.04 -23.66
N GLN A 138 -12.02 -33.54 -23.59
CA GLN A 138 -13.24 -32.73 -23.49
C GLN A 138 -13.68 -32.49 -22.04
N GLY A 139 -12.90 -32.95 -21.05
CA GLY A 139 -13.15 -32.78 -19.61
C GLY A 139 -14.16 -33.76 -19.01
N LYS A 140 -14.64 -34.74 -19.79
CA LYS A 140 -15.62 -35.74 -19.33
C LYS A 140 -14.93 -36.91 -18.61
N PRO A 141 -15.59 -37.53 -17.62
CA PRO A 141 -15.05 -38.71 -16.94
C PRO A 141 -14.70 -39.84 -17.91
N ALA A 142 -13.47 -40.39 -17.81
CA ALA A 142 -12.99 -41.46 -18.67
C ALA A 142 -13.04 -42.84 -17.98
N THR A 143 -13.43 -43.89 -18.72
CA THR A 143 -13.66 -45.26 -18.18
C THR A 143 -12.40 -46.12 -18.06
N LEU A 144 -11.22 -45.66 -18.51
CA LEU A 144 -9.93 -46.37 -18.45
C LEU A 144 -9.24 -46.34 -17.06
N LEU A 145 -9.99 -46.03 -15.99
CA LEU A 145 -9.55 -45.75 -14.61
C LEU A 145 -8.50 -46.71 -14.05
N ASN A 146 -8.70 -48.03 -14.19
CA ASN A 146 -7.90 -49.01 -13.45
C ASN A 146 -6.48 -49.23 -13.99
N LEU A 147 -6.21 -48.92 -15.26
CA LEU A 147 -4.89 -49.17 -15.87
C LEU A 147 -3.97 -47.95 -15.75
N ILE A 148 -4.48 -46.77 -16.11
CA ILE A 148 -3.72 -45.51 -16.08
C ILE A 148 -3.46 -45.08 -14.63
N GLY A 149 -4.47 -45.20 -13.76
CA GLY A 149 -4.33 -44.88 -12.33
C GLY A 149 -3.24 -45.70 -11.64
N ARG A 150 -3.06 -46.99 -11.98
CA ARG A 150 -2.01 -47.85 -11.42
C ARG A 150 -0.61 -47.45 -11.83
N LEU A 151 -0.43 -46.86 -13.02
CA LEU A 151 0.88 -46.42 -13.51
C LEU A 151 1.28 -45.08 -12.91
N ILE A 152 0.34 -44.14 -12.81
CA ILE A 152 0.66 -42.76 -12.39
C ILE A 152 0.68 -42.58 -10.87
N ARG A 153 -0.14 -43.32 -10.12
CA ARG A 153 -0.26 -43.15 -8.66
C ARG A 153 1.07 -43.34 -7.92
N PRO A 154 1.92 -44.35 -8.20
CA PRO A 154 3.22 -44.48 -7.55
C PRO A 154 4.17 -43.31 -7.85
N PHE A 155 4.09 -42.73 -9.05
CA PHE A 155 4.89 -41.57 -9.42
C PHE A 155 4.46 -40.33 -8.62
N ILE A 156 3.16 -40.05 -8.59
CA ILE A 156 2.60 -38.93 -7.82
C ILE A 156 2.89 -39.13 -6.32
N SER A 157 2.72 -40.35 -5.80
CA SER A 157 2.98 -40.69 -4.38
C SER A 157 4.40 -40.33 -3.96
N ARG A 158 5.42 -40.79 -4.70
CA ARG A 158 6.82 -40.48 -4.39
C ARG A 158 7.09 -38.98 -4.34
N ARG A 159 6.46 -38.20 -5.23
CA ARG A 159 6.67 -36.75 -5.26
C ARG A 159 5.95 -36.05 -4.12
N THR A 160 4.71 -36.44 -3.81
CA THR A 160 4.01 -35.92 -2.63
C THR A 160 4.65 -36.34 -1.32
N GLU A 161 5.31 -37.50 -1.27
CA GLU A 161 6.09 -37.97 -0.11
C GLU A 161 7.37 -37.15 0.11
N GLN A 162 8.00 -36.69 -0.99
CA GLN A 162 9.19 -35.83 -0.95
C GLN A 162 8.87 -34.37 -0.63
N PHE A 163 7.63 -33.94 -0.85
CA PHE A 163 7.20 -32.59 -0.54
C PHE A 163 6.93 -32.45 0.97
N GLY A 164 7.50 -31.41 1.56
CA GLY A 164 7.17 -30.93 2.89
C GLY A 164 7.39 -29.43 2.94
N PHE A 165 6.40 -28.69 3.46
CA PHE A 165 6.55 -27.27 3.74
C PHE A 165 6.71 -27.08 5.25
N ASP A 166 7.83 -26.48 5.65
CA ASP A 166 8.20 -26.34 7.05
C ASP A 166 7.39 -25.24 7.75
N LEU A 167 6.54 -25.64 8.71
CA LEU A 167 5.81 -24.71 9.58
C LEU A 167 6.57 -24.41 10.89
N GLY A 168 7.81 -24.90 11.04
CA GLY A 168 8.70 -24.58 12.15
C GLY A 168 9.03 -23.09 12.24
N ALA A 169 9.34 -22.44 11.12
CA ALA A 169 9.66 -21.01 11.10
C ALA A 169 8.50 -20.12 11.64
N PRO A 170 7.24 -20.28 11.18
CA PRO A 170 6.10 -19.58 11.79
C PRO A 170 5.91 -19.83 13.30
N ARG A 171 6.23 -21.05 13.77
CA ARG A 171 6.18 -21.39 15.20
C ARG A 171 7.26 -20.63 16.00
N GLU A 172 8.47 -20.53 15.45
CA GLU A 172 9.57 -19.80 16.06
C GLU A 172 9.24 -18.31 16.18
N GLN A 173 8.59 -17.73 15.17
CA GLN A 173 8.13 -16.34 15.19
C GLN A 173 7.13 -16.04 16.30
N ILE A 174 6.12 -16.90 16.48
CA ILE A 174 5.15 -16.78 17.59
C ILE A 174 5.89 -16.83 18.94
N THR A 175 6.88 -17.73 19.04
CA THR A 175 7.72 -17.91 20.24
C THR A 175 8.56 -16.67 20.52
N GLU A 176 9.25 -16.13 19.51
CA GLU A 176 10.07 -14.93 19.64
C GLU A 176 9.24 -13.72 20.05
N LEU A 177 8.08 -13.54 19.41
CA LEU A 177 7.18 -12.42 19.69
C LEU A 177 6.65 -12.47 21.13
N LEU A 178 6.14 -13.63 21.57
CA LEU A 178 5.65 -13.79 22.95
C LEU A 178 6.78 -13.66 23.99
N SER A 179 8.00 -14.07 23.66
CA SER A 179 9.16 -13.92 24.55
C SER A 179 9.54 -12.45 24.79
N LYS A 180 9.17 -11.54 23.89
CA LYS A 180 9.38 -10.08 24.06
C LYS A 180 8.31 -9.41 24.93
N MET A 181 7.27 -10.15 25.34
CA MET A 181 6.13 -9.63 26.11
C MET A 181 6.14 -10.06 27.58
N VAL A 182 7.19 -10.77 28.00
CA VAL A 182 7.32 -11.27 29.37
C VAL A 182 8.57 -10.70 30.02
N GLU A 183 8.50 -10.51 31.33
CA GLU A 183 9.69 -10.22 32.14
C GLU A 183 10.61 -11.44 32.19
N PRO A 184 11.93 -11.25 32.44
CA PRO A 184 12.89 -12.37 32.49
C PRO A 184 12.52 -13.49 33.47
N GLU A 185 11.80 -13.15 34.54
CA GLU A 185 11.32 -14.10 35.56
C GLU A 185 10.19 -15.02 35.07
N ASP A 186 9.40 -14.58 34.09
CA ASP A 186 8.26 -15.31 33.54
C ASP A 186 8.63 -16.16 32.31
N LEU A 187 9.87 -16.09 31.82
CA LEU A 187 10.35 -16.83 30.64
C LEU A 187 10.22 -18.35 30.78
N ALA A 188 10.47 -18.90 31.98
CA ALA A 188 10.37 -20.35 32.20
C ALA A 188 8.91 -20.83 32.14
N GLU A 189 7.97 -20.04 32.67
CA GLU A 189 6.54 -20.32 32.57
C GLU A 189 6.07 -20.20 31.11
N LEU A 190 6.52 -19.16 30.39
CA LEU A 190 6.24 -19.00 28.97
C LEU A 190 6.69 -20.22 28.15
N GLN A 191 7.90 -20.73 28.37
CA GLN A 191 8.41 -21.91 27.66
C GLN A 191 7.53 -23.15 27.89
N SER A 192 7.04 -23.34 29.12
CA SER A 192 6.08 -24.41 29.44
C SER A 192 4.74 -24.22 28.70
N VAL A 193 4.26 -22.98 28.59
CA VAL A 193 3.03 -22.67 27.85
C VAL A 193 3.24 -22.91 26.34
N LEU A 194 4.32 -22.40 25.77
CA LEU A 194 4.68 -22.56 24.35
C LEU A 194 4.92 -24.01 23.93
N ALA A 195 5.29 -24.91 24.86
CA ALA A 195 5.36 -26.34 24.59
C ALA A 195 4.01 -26.94 24.15
N ASN A 196 2.89 -26.29 24.50
CA ASN A 196 1.54 -26.69 24.12
C ASN A 196 1.05 -26.01 22.82
N LEU A 197 1.88 -25.18 22.18
CA LEU A 197 1.57 -24.64 20.86
C LEU A 197 1.47 -25.82 19.89
N ARG A 198 0.29 -25.97 19.28
CA ARG A 198 -0.02 -27.07 18.37
C ARG A 198 -0.58 -26.55 17.05
N PRO A 199 -0.31 -27.23 15.92
CA PRO A 199 -0.92 -26.86 14.67
C PRO A 199 -2.39 -27.33 14.66
N GLY A 200 -3.28 -26.51 14.11
CA GLY A 200 -4.66 -26.94 13.83
C GLY A 200 -4.75 -27.80 12.57
N THR A 201 -5.96 -28.29 12.27
CA THR A 201 -6.22 -29.03 11.03
C THR A 201 -6.06 -28.11 9.82
N PRO A 202 -5.18 -28.44 8.85
CA PRO A 202 -5.05 -27.63 7.64
C PRO A 202 -6.33 -27.69 6.80
N ARG A 203 -6.69 -26.54 6.24
CA ARG A 203 -7.87 -26.39 5.38
C ARG A 203 -7.52 -25.67 4.09
N VAL A 204 -7.96 -26.22 2.97
CA VAL A 204 -7.82 -25.60 1.64
C VAL A 204 -8.75 -24.39 1.58
N ALA A 205 -8.20 -23.21 1.30
CA ALA A 205 -8.91 -21.96 1.20
C ALA A 205 -8.68 -21.30 -0.17
N THR A 206 -9.38 -20.21 -0.47
CA THR A 206 -9.34 -19.58 -1.80
C THR A 206 -7.94 -19.17 -2.26
N ARG A 207 -7.07 -18.72 -1.33
CA ARG A 207 -5.74 -18.17 -1.64
C ARG A 207 -4.56 -19.01 -1.12
N GLY A 208 -4.83 -20.19 -0.59
CA GLY A 208 -3.78 -21.06 -0.06
C GLY A 208 -4.33 -22.12 0.88
N VAL A 209 -3.41 -22.85 1.52
CA VAL A 209 -3.74 -23.73 2.64
C VAL A 209 -3.63 -22.92 3.93
N LEU A 210 -4.69 -22.93 4.73
CA LEU A 210 -4.76 -22.25 6.02
C LEU A 210 -4.58 -23.25 7.16
N VAL A 211 -3.69 -22.94 8.08
CA VAL A 211 -3.41 -23.70 9.30
C VAL A 211 -3.64 -22.79 10.49
N GLU A 212 -4.58 -23.13 11.37
CA GLU A 212 -4.82 -22.35 12.59
C GLU A 212 -4.04 -22.93 13.76
N ALA A 213 -2.83 -22.42 14.00
CA ALA A 213 -2.06 -22.83 15.18
C ALA A 213 -2.76 -22.33 16.46
N GLN A 214 -2.78 -23.17 17.49
CA GLN A 214 -3.53 -22.93 18.73
C GLN A 214 -2.61 -22.95 19.93
N LEU A 215 -2.83 -22.00 20.83
CA LEU A 215 -2.17 -21.91 22.13
C LEU A 215 -3.19 -21.50 23.19
N THR A 216 -3.16 -22.14 24.34
CA THR A 216 -3.99 -21.75 25.49
C THR A 216 -3.09 -21.11 26.53
N LEU A 217 -3.32 -19.83 26.81
CA LEU A 217 -2.63 -19.11 27.87
C LEU A 217 -3.41 -19.26 29.18
N PRO A 218 -2.77 -19.67 30.29
CA PRO A 218 -3.38 -19.58 31.61
C PRO A 218 -3.81 -18.15 31.90
N GLY A 219 -5.01 -17.93 32.42
CA GLY A 219 -5.52 -16.56 32.58
C GLY A 219 -4.64 -15.66 33.47
N GLY A 220 -4.00 -16.23 34.48
CA GLY A 220 -3.09 -15.49 35.39
C GLY A 220 -1.78 -15.09 34.71
N PHE A 221 -1.38 -15.83 33.68
CA PHE A 221 -0.23 -15.52 32.85
C PHE A 221 -0.58 -14.45 31.80
N ALA A 222 -1.73 -14.59 31.13
CA ALA A 222 -2.20 -13.62 30.13
C ALA A 222 -2.33 -12.20 30.69
N ALA A 223 -2.74 -12.05 31.96
CA ALA A 223 -2.85 -10.76 32.63
C ALA A 223 -1.50 -10.10 32.97
N ARG A 224 -0.40 -10.86 32.97
CA ARG A 224 0.97 -10.38 33.26
C ARG A 224 1.76 -10.02 32.01
N LEU A 225 1.23 -10.34 30.81
CA LEU A 225 1.87 -9.97 29.56
C LEU A 225 1.97 -8.45 29.43
N LEU A 226 3.12 -7.99 28.99
CA LEU A 226 3.44 -6.59 28.77
C LEU A 226 3.54 -6.29 27.27
N PRO A 227 3.02 -5.14 26.80
CA PRO A 227 3.21 -4.74 25.42
C PRO A 227 4.69 -4.38 25.19
N PRO A 228 5.26 -4.78 24.03
CA PRO A 228 6.64 -4.47 23.72
C PRO A 228 6.77 -2.96 23.41
N GLY A 229 7.67 -2.27 24.12
CA GLY A 229 8.13 -0.93 23.74
C GLY A 229 7.25 0.26 24.14
N GLN A 230 6.66 0.27 25.34
CA GLN A 230 5.81 1.39 25.83
C GLN A 230 6.54 2.70 26.17
N ALA A 231 7.88 2.77 26.07
CA ALA A 231 8.63 3.95 26.52
C ALA A 231 8.20 5.24 25.79
N ASP A 232 7.89 5.18 24.49
CA ASP A 232 7.55 6.37 23.67
C ASP A 232 6.10 6.84 23.83
N ASP A 233 5.21 6.02 24.40
CA ASP A 233 3.77 6.29 24.51
C ASP A 233 3.38 6.81 25.91
N THR A 234 4.33 6.86 26.85
CA THR A 234 4.06 7.24 28.25
C THR A 234 3.61 8.70 28.37
N GLY A 235 2.44 8.90 28.99
CA GLY A 235 1.86 10.23 29.24
C GLY A 235 1.03 10.81 28.08
N LEU A 236 0.90 10.10 26.96
CA LEU A 236 0.02 10.50 25.85
C LEU A 236 -1.39 9.93 26.02
N THR A 237 -2.41 10.77 25.86
CA THR A 237 -3.82 10.37 25.94
C THR A 237 -4.66 11.07 24.87
N GLY A 238 -5.82 10.50 24.54
CA GLY A 238 -6.78 11.09 23.61
C GLY A 238 -6.19 11.32 22.21
N THR A 239 -6.52 12.45 21.59
CA THR A 239 -6.17 12.78 20.20
C THR A 239 -4.66 12.70 19.91
N ARG A 240 -3.80 13.00 20.89
CA ARG A 240 -2.34 12.97 20.67
C ARG A 240 -1.82 11.54 20.52
N LEU A 241 -2.37 10.60 21.29
CA LEU A 241 -2.03 9.18 21.15
C LEU A 241 -2.54 8.64 19.80
N THR A 242 -3.78 8.97 19.43
CA THR A 242 -4.36 8.61 18.12
C THR A 242 -3.50 9.13 16.97
N GLN A 243 -3.05 10.39 17.03
CA GLN A 243 -2.18 10.96 16.01
C GLN A 243 -0.84 10.21 15.92
N LEU A 244 -0.20 9.91 17.05
CA LEU A 244 1.07 9.16 17.06
C LEU A 244 0.90 7.76 16.46
N GLN A 245 -0.18 7.06 16.81
CA GLN A 245 -0.50 5.74 16.29
C GLN A 245 -0.71 5.77 14.77
N LEU A 246 -1.46 6.75 14.26
CA LEU A 246 -1.65 6.97 12.83
C LEU A 246 -0.35 7.31 12.10
N GLU A 247 0.49 8.17 12.68
CA GLU A 247 1.80 8.53 12.12
C GLU A 247 2.73 7.31 12.04
N ARG A 248 2.71 6.46 13.07
CA ARG A 248 3.48 5.21 13.11
C ARG A 248 2.96 4.18 12.08
N LEU A 249 1.65 4.04 11.96
CA LEU A 249 1.02 3.17 10.97
C LEU A 249 1.39 3.59 9.55
N ASP A 250 1.26 4.87 9.23
CA ASP A 250 1.59 5.35 7.90
C ASP A 250 3.12 5.25 7.62
N ALA A 251 3.99 5.45 8.61
CA ALA A 251 5.43 5.19 8.46
C ALA A 251 5.71 3.70 8.16
N PHE A 252 4.97 2.79 8.80
CA PHE A 252 5.04 1.35 8.50
C PHE A 252 4.61 1.05 7.05
N ILE A 253 3.47 1.57 6.59
CA ILE A 253 3.02 1.36 5.21
C ILE A 253 4.03 1.93 4.20
N VAL A 254 4.60 3.11 4.46
CA VAL A 254 5.68 3.66 3.63
C VAL A 254 6.88 2.72 3.56
N ALA A 255 7.34 2.19 4.70
CA ALA A 255 8.46 1.27 4.73
C ALA A 255 8.18 -0.02 3.94
N VAL A 256 6.99 -0.61 4.10
CA VAL A 256 6.54 -1.78 3.35
C VAL A 256 6.51 -1.49 1.85
N VAL A 257 5.89 -0.38 1.43
CA VAL A 257 5.79 0.00 0.01
C VAL A 257 7.16 0.23 -0.61
N LYS A 258 8.10 0.82 0.12
CA LYS A 258 9.49 0.99 -0.35
C LYS A 258 10.20 -0.35 -0.55
N LEU A 259 10.18 -1.20 0.47
CA LEU A 259 10.84 -2.51 0.45
C LEU A 259 10.28 -3.38 -0.69
N LEU A 260 8.95 -3.48 -0.78
CA LEU A 260 8.29 -4.27 -1.82
C LEU A 260 8.47 -3.64 -3.20
N GLY A 261 8.27 -2.33 -3.33
CA GLY A 261 8.34 -1.63 -4.61
C GLY A 261 9.72 -1.70 -5.27
N GLN A 262 10.79 -1.67 -4.47
CA GLN A 262 12.16 -1.81 -4.98
C GLN A 262 12.48 -3.23 -5.45
N GLU A 263 11.89 -4.25 -4.83
CA GLU A 263 12.14 -5.66 -5.18
C GLU A 263 11.27 -6.16 -6.34
N ILE A 264 10.04 -5.67 -6.43
CA ILE A 264 9.03 -6.11 -7.38
C ILE A 264 9.20 -5.34 -8.68
N ALA A 265 9.44 -6.04 -9.79
CA ALA A 265 9.55 -5.43 -11.11
C ALA A 265 8.20 -5.21 -11.81
N ASP A 266 7.11 -5.82 -11.32
CA ASP A 266 5.76 -5.69 -11.91
C ASP A 266 5.18 -4.27 -11.72
N PRO A 267 5.00 -3.49 -12.81
CA PRO A 267 4.43 -2.15 -12.74
C PRO A 267 2.96 -2.13 -12.28
N ALA A 268 2.20 -3.20 -12.51
CA ALA A 268 0.81 -3.28 -12.06
C ALA A 268 0.75 -3.40 -10.53
N LEU A 269 1.61 -4.22 -9.94
CA LEU A 269 1.70 -4.35 -8.49
C LEU A 269 2.26 -3.10 -7.82
N ARG A 270 3.27 -2.44 -8.40
CA ARG A 270 3.76 -1.13 -7.90
C ARG A 270 2.67 -0.08 -7.85
N ARG A 271 1.83 0.01 -8.89
CA ARG A 271 0.67 0.91 -8.91
C ARG A 271 -0.36 0.58 -7.82
N GLN A 272 -0.58 -0.70 -7.54
CA GLN A 272 -1.50 -1.13 -6.47
C GLN A 272 -0.94 -0.83 -5.07
N LEU A 273 0.36 -1.00 -4.84
CA LEU A 273 1.04 -0.61 -3.60
C LEU A 273 0.96 0.91 -3.36
N LEU A 274 1.11 1.71 -4.41
CA LEU A 274 0.88 3.15 -4.34
C LEU A 274 -0.58 3.48 -4.01
N ALA A 275 -1.53 2.83 -4.68
CA ALA A 275 -2.95 3.05 -4.41
C ALA A 275 -3.29 2.74 -2.95
N LEU A 276 -2.74 1.64 -2.40
CA LEU A 276 -2.84 1.31 -0.98
C LEU A 276 -2.31 2.45 -0.09
N LEU A 277 -1.09 2.95 -0.36
CA LEU A 277 -0.51 4.06 0.41
C LEU A 277 -1.39 5.32 0.39
N LEU A 278 -1.84 5.73 -0.80
CA LEU A 278 -2.66 6.93 -0.94
C LEU A 278 -4.00 6.75 -0.23
N GLU A 279 -4.69 5.63 -0.45
CA GLU A 279 -5.98 5.35 0.20
C GLU A 279 -5.87 5.33 1.73
N SER A 280 -4.83 4.69 2.27
CA SER A 280 -4.52 4.70 3.70
C SER A 280 -4.40 6.13 4.23
N ARG A 281 -3.64 6.98 3.52
CA ARG A 281 -3.42 8.39 3.94
C ARG A 281 -4.65 9.28 3.81
N TYR A 282 -5.50 9.09 2.80
CA TYR A 282 -6.77 9.82 2.73
C TYR A 282 -7.64 9.47 3.93
N ARG A 283 -7.73 8.19 4.29
CA ARG A 283 -8.50 7.75 5.46
C ARG A 283 -7.88 8.23 6.77
N LEU A 284 -6.56 8.27 6.87
CA LEU A 284 -5.86 8.88 8.01
C LEU A 284 -6.26 10.35 8.18
N VAL A 285 -6.31 11.12 7.09
CA VAL A 285 -6.74 12.54 7.13
C VAL A 285 -8.20 12.68 7.52
N GLU A 286 -9.08 11.80 7.05
CA GLU A 286 -10.48 11.76 7.47
C GLU A 286 -10.59 11.51 8.98
N ILE A 287 -9.85 10.53 9.52
CA ILE A 287 -9.85 10.21 10.96
C ILE A 287 -9.35 11.40 11.79
N LEU A 288 -8.29 12.08 11.35
CA LEU A 288 -7.75 13.26 12.05
C LEU A 288 -8.65 14.49 11.95
N GLY A 289 -9.55 14.54 10.98
CA GLY A 289 -10.45 15.68 10.75
C GLY A 289 -11.85 15.49 11.34
N ASP A 290 -12.17 14.31 11.85
CA ASP A 290 -13.48 14.01 12.45
C ASP A 290 -13.41 14.13 13.98
N ASP A 291 -14.19 15.08 14.51
CA ASP A 291 -14.35 15.30 15.96
C ASP A 291 -15.51 14.45 16.53
N GLY A 292 -16.20 13.67 15.69
CA GLY A 292 -17.34 12.84 16.05
C GLY A 292 -16.97 11.53 16.74
N PRO A 293 -17.92 10.90 17.47
CA PRO A 293 -17.72 9.57 18.00
C PRO A 293 -17.68 8.54 16.87
N PHE A 294 -16.56 7.83 16.73
CA PHE A 294 -16.48 6.69 15.82
C PHE A 294 -17.22 5.47 16.40
N GLU A 295 -17.96 4.73 15.57
CA GLU A 295 -18.63 3.47 15.98
C GLU A 295 -17.63 2.36 16.35
N GLN A 296 -16.40 2.43 15.82
CA GLN A 296 -15.28 1.52 16.09
C GLN A 296 -14.02 2.35 16.36
N GLU A 297 -13.02 1.75 17.01
CA GLU A 297 -11.71 2.39 17.17
C GLU A 297 -11.08 2.63 15.78
N PRO A 298 -10.96 3.90 15.35
CA PRO A 298 -10.74 4.24 13.94
C PRO A 298 -9.36 3.83 13.45
N VAL A 299 -8.35 3.81 14.32
CA VAL A 299 -6.99 3.45 13.95
C VAL A 299 -6.91 1.94 13.68
N ARG A 300 -7.56 1.11 14.50
CA ARG A 300 -7.64 -0.34 14.27
C ARG A 300 -8.37 -0.67 12.99
N SER A 301 -9.46 0.04 12.72
CA SER A 301 -10.22 -0.11 11.47
C SER A 301 -9.34 0.19 10.25
N LEU A 302 -8.53 1.26 10.31
CA LEU A 302 -7.59 1.60 9.25
C LEU A 302 -6.52 0.51 9.06
N PHE A 303 -5.85 0.09 10.15
CA PHE A 303 -4.81 -0.94 10.05
C PHE A 303 -5.33 -2.26 9.48
N VAL A 304 -6.45 -2.77 9.99
CA VAL A 304 -7.04 -4.02 9.50
C VAL A 304 -7.36 -3.91 8.01
N SER A 305 -7.94 -2.79 7.58
CA SER A 305 -8.26 -2.59 6.16
C SER A 305 -7.02 -2.52 5.27
N ASP A 306 -5.98 -1.78 5.70
CA ASP A 306 -4.72 -1.65 4.96
C ASP A 306 -3.98 -2.99 4.90
N TRP A 307 -3.96 -3.73 6.02
CA TRP A 307 -3.36 -5.05 6.11
C TRP A 307 -4.05 -6.06 5.20
N GLU A 308 -5.39 -6.13 5.21
CA GLU A 308 -6.15 -7.03 4.33
C GLU A 308 -5.90 -6.74 2.85
N ARG A 309 -5.83 -5.46 2.47
CA ARG A 309 -5.50 -5.06 1.09
C ARG A 309 -4.08 -5.47 0.73
N LEU A 310 -3.09 -5.13 1.54
CA LEU A 310 -1.69 -5.53 1.34
C LEU A 310 -1.55 -7.04 1.20
N ARG A 311 -2.22 -7.79 2.08
CA ARG A 311 -2.27 -9.24 2.05
C ARG A 311 -2.82 -9.77 0.73
N ASN A 312 -3.94 -9.24 0.26
CA ASN A 312 -4.51 -9.65 -1.02
C ASN A 312 -3.55 -9.37 -2.18
N LEU A 313 -2.89 -8.21 -2.19
CA LEU A 313 -1.90 -7.85 -3.20
C LEU A 313 -0.72 -8.83 -3.25
N LEU A 314 -0.21 -9.24 -2.10
CA LEU A 314 0.94 -10.14 -2.01
C LEU A 314 0.60 -11.62 -2.25
N LEU A 315 -0.64 -12.04 -1.97
CA LEU A 315 -1.10 -13.40 -2.26
C LEU A 315 -1.44 -13.61 -3.74
N ASP A 316 -1.81 -12.55 -4.46
CA ASP A 316 -2.22 -12.60 -5.87
C ASP A 316 -1.02 -12.40 -6.83
N VAL A 317 0.22 -12.36 -6.30
CA VAL A 317 1.46 -12.23 -7.10
C VAL A 317 1.70 -13.47 -7.96
N ASP A 318 2.05 -13.26 -9.24
CA ASP A 318 2.39 -14.37 -10.15
C ASP A 318 3.72 -15.04 -9.72
N PRO A 319 3.70 -16.31 -9.30
CA PRO A 319 4.91 -17.03 -8.90
C PRO A 319 5.94 -17.17 -10.02
N GLY A 320 5.55 -17.06 -11.29
CA GLY A 320 6.48 -17.09 -12.43
C GLY A 320 7.38 -15.86 -12.52
N THR A 321 7.02 -14.76 -11.85
CA THR A 321 7.71 -13.47 -11.95
C THR A 321 8.65 -13.17 -10.79
N ILE A 322 8.59 -13.97 -9.71
CA ILE A 322 9.33 -13.75 -8.47
C ILE A 322 10.05 -15.02 -8.04
N ALA A 323 11.29 -14.88 -7.55
CA ALA A 323 12.04 -16.01 -6.99
C ALA A 323 11.34 -16.63 -5.77
N HIS A 324 11.37 -17.97 -5.66
CA HIS A 324 10.72 -18.71 -4.57
C HIS A 324 11.11 -18.22 -3.17
N SER A 325 12.39 -17.86 -2.95
CA SER A 325 12.86 -17.32 -1.66
C SER A 325 12.18 -16.00 -1.27
N ARG A 326 11.79 -15.16 -2.23
CA ARG A 326 11.07 -13.91 -1.97
C ARG A 326 9.59 -14.18 -1.68
N LEU A 327 8.97 -15.11 -2.40
CA LEU A 327 7.60 -15.55 -2.11
C LEU A 327 7.49 -16.10 -0.69
N LEU A 328 8.50 -16.89 -0.25
CA LEU A 328 8.55 -17.41 1.11
C LEU A 328 8.61 -16.25 2.10
N ARG A 329 9.51 -15.29 1.87
CA ARG A 329 9.63 -14.09 2.71
C ARG A 329 8.34 -13.27 2.78
N TYR A 330 7.61 -13.12 1.68
CA TYR A 330 6.32 -12.42 1.69
C TYR A 330 5.28 -13.19 2.50
N ALA A 331 5.19 -14.52 2.35
CA ALA A 331 4.29 -15.33 3.18
C ALA A 331 4.67 -15.25 4.67
N THR A 332 5.96 -15.27 4.99
CA THR A 332 6.50 -15.10 6.34
C THR A 332 6.09 -13.74 6.94
N PHE A 333 6.27 -12.66 6.18
CA PHE A 333 5.82 -11.32 6.55
C PHE A 333 4.30 -11.24 6.80
N LEU A 334 3.51 -11.85 5.90
CA LEU A 334 2.05 -11.89 6.05
C LEU A 334 1.62 -12.69 7.30
N ASN A 335 2.27 -13.81 7.60
CA ASN A 335 1.98 -14.59 8.79
C ASN A 335 2.37 -13.84 10.08
N ALA A 336 3.43 -13.03 10.05
CA ALA A 336 3.82 -12.20 11.18
C ALA A 336 2.78 -11.12 11.50
N GLY A 337 2.26 -10.40 10.50
CA GLY A 337 1.21 -9.40 10.74
C GLY A 337 -0.15 -10.02 11.09
N ASP A 338 -0.49 -11.18 10.49
CA ASP A 338 -1.66 -11.97 10.90
C ASP A 338 -1.56 -12.42 12.37
N THR A 339 -0.35 -12.78 12.82
CA THR A 339 -0.05 -13.12 14.21
C THR A 339 -0.25 -11.91 15.13
N LEU A 340 0.22 -10.72 14.74
CA LEU A 340 -0.01 -9.48 15.50
C LEU A 340 -1.51 -9.16 15.65
N LEU A 341 -2.28 -9.33 14.57
CA LEU A 341 -3.74 -9.15 14.58
C LEU A 341 -4.46 -10.17 15.46
N ALA A 342 -4.04 -11.43 15.39
CA ALA A 342 -4.61 -12.51 16.20
C ALA A 342 -4.34 -12.28 17.70
N LEU A 343 -3.12 -11.87 18.05
CA LEU A 343 -2.76 -11.54 19.44
C LEU A 343 -3.53 -10.33 19.93
N ASP A 344 -3.65 -9.26 19.15
CA ASP A 344 -4.45 -8.10 19.52
C ASP A 344 -5.92 -8.44 19.73
N ALA A 345 -6.51 -9.25 18.85
CA ALA A 345 -7.90 -9.65 18.99
C ALA A 345 -8.16 -10.44 20.27
N ALA A 346 -7.19 -11.26 20.71
CA ALA A 346 -7.30 -12.04 21.94
C ALA A 346 -6.86 -11.29 23.20
N LEU A 347 -5.93 -10.34 23.07
CA LEU A 347 -5.29 -9.56 24.13
C LEU A 347 -5.30 -8.06 23.77
N PRO A 348 -6.47 -7.42 23.65
CA PRO A 348 -6.60 -6.04 23.17
C PRO A 348 -5.90 -5.02 24.07
N GLN A 349 -5.64 -5.36 25.34
CA GLN A 349 -4.88 -4.53 26.28
C GLN A 349 -3.42 -4.29 25.85
N LEU A 350 -2.88 -5.13 24.95
CA LEU A 350 -1.50 -5.02 24.48
C LEU A 350 -1.34 -4.07 23.28
N ALA A 351 -2.40 -3.78 22.52
CA ALA A 351 -2.38 -2.91 21.34
C ALA A 351 -1.20 -3.17 20.36
N LEU A 352 -0.83 -4.44 20.16
CA LEU A 352 0.43 -4.85 19.52
C LEU A 352 0.56 -4.40 18.06
N TRP A 353 -0.53 -4.46 17.31
CA TRP A 353 -0.62 -4.09 15.90
C TRP A 353 -0.25 -2.63 15.61
N ILE A 354 -0.25 -1.76 16.62
CA ILE A 354 0.22 -0.38 16.49
C ILE A 354 1.39 -0.04 17.41
N SER A 355 1.88 -1.01 18.17
CA SER A 355 3.11 -0.84 18.95
C SER A 355 4.30 -0.64 18.01
N ARG A 356 5.27 0.19 18.44
CA ARG A 356 6.51 0.40 17.69
C ARG A 356 7.22 -0.92 17.43
N ASP A 357 7.30 -1.78 18.44
CA ASP A 357 8.03 -3.03 18.35
C ASP A 357 7.29 -4.11 17.54
N GLY A 358 5.95 -4.16 17.62
CA GLY A 358 5.15 -5.04 16.77
C GLY A 358 5.30 -4.71 15.29
N LEU A 359 5.21 -3.43 14.92
CA LEU A 359 5.41 -3.01 13.53
C LEU A 359 6.86 -3.21 13.05
N ARG A 360 7.85 -3.01 13.92
CA ARG A 360 9.27 -3.33 13.61
C ARG A 360 9.50 -4.83 13.44
N PHE A 361 8.83 -5.66 14.24
CA PHE A 361 8.87 -7.11 14.10
C PHE A 361 8.37 -7.54 12.72
N ALA A 362 7.19 -7.05 12.29
CA ALA A 362 6.70 -7.34 10.95
C ALA A 362 7.66 -6.87 9.84
N LEU A 363 8.23 -5.66 9.96
CA LEU A 363 9.22 -5.17 8.98
C LEU A 363 10.51 -6.00 8.95
N HIS A 364 10.96 -6.52 10.09
CA HIS A 364 12.12 -7.41 10.17
C HIS A 364 11.89 -8.70 9.36
N GLU A 365 10.70 -9.30 9.46
CA GLU A 365 10.35 -10.49 8.69
C GLU A 365 10.33 -10.24 7.18
N LEU A 366 9.99 -9.02 6.75
CA LEU A 366 10.03 -8.63 5.35
C LEU A 366 11.46 -8.39 4.83
N ALA A 367 12.38 -7.94 5.69
CA ALA A 367 13.74 -7.56 5.32
C ALA A 367 14.78 -7.96 6.40
N PRO A 368 15.06 -9.26 6.61
CA PRO A 368 15.90 -9.73 7.72
C PRO A 368 17.40 -9.43 7.55
N ALA A 369 17.85 -9.13 6.33
CA ALA A 369 19.27 -8.94 6.00
C ALA A 369 19.79 -7.50 6.22
N GLY A 370 18.96 -6.58 6.75
CA GLY A 370 19.33 -5.19 6.98
C GLY A 370 18.78 -4.65 8.31
N PRO A 371 19.25 -3.47 8.76
CA PRO A 371 18.66 -2.82 9.92
C PRO A 371 17.17 -2.54 9.63
N ALA A 372 16.30 -2.93 10.55
CA ALA A 372 14.86 -2.68 10.41
C ALA A 372 14.63 -1.17 10.16
N PRO A 373 13.87 -0.80 9.12
CA PRO A 373 13.60 0.61 8.82
C PRO A 373 13.12 1.35 10.06
N GLY A 374 13.61 2.58 10.26
CA GLY A 374 13.03 3.48 11.26
C GLY A 374 11.55 3.71 10.95
N LEU A 375 10.68 3.63 11.95
CA LEU A 375 9.28 4.06 11.85
C LEU A 375 9.17 5.58 12.04
N GLU A 376 10.11 6.31 11.43
CA GLU A 376 10.22 7.76 11.59
C GLU A 376 9.18 8.45 10.70
N TYR A 377 8.37 9.30 11.32
CA TYR A 377 7.39 10.12 10.60
C TYR A 377 8.02 11.47 10.25
N GLY A 378 8.35 11.66 8.97
CA GLY A 378 9.00 12.88 8.46
C GLY A 378 8.42 13.36 7.13
N TYR A 379 8.61 14.65 6.84
CA TYR A 379 8.12 15.32 5.63
C TYR A 379 9.18 15.51 4.55
N ALA A 380 10.43 15.13 4.81
CA ALA A 380 11.52 15.24 3.84
C ALA A 380 11.19 14.48 2.56
N VAL A 381 11.56 15.05 1.41
CA VAL A 381 11.38 14.40 0.11
C VAL A 381 12.18 13.11 0.08
N ASP A 382 11.51 12.01 -0.27
CA ASP A 382 12.07 10.67 -0.35
C ASP A 382 12.27 10.30 -1.83
N PRO A 383 13.54 10.26 -2.32
CA PRO A 383 13.83 9.95 -3.72
C PRO A 383 13.32 8.57 -4.15
N VAL A 384 13.33 7.58 -3.25
CA VAL A 384 12.85 6.23 -3.54
C VAL A 384 11.35 6.24 -3.77
N LEU A 385 10.59 6.95 -2.92
CA LEU A 385 9.14 7.06 -3.14
C LEU A 385 8.81 7.79 -4.45
N ARG A 386 9.56 8.83 -4.80
CA ARG A 386 9.38 9.53 -6.08
C ARG A 386 9.62 8.63 -7.28
N GLU A 387 10.70 7.84 -7.25
CA GLU A 387 11.03 6.87 -8.29
C GLU A 387 9.95 5.78 -8.40
N LEU A 388 9.57 5.17 -7.28
CA LEU A 388 8.53 4.12 -7.25
C LEU A 388 7.18 4.61 -7.78
N PHE A 389 6.90 5.91 -7.62
CA PHE A 389 5.69 6.54 -8.11
C PHE A 389 5.94 7.34 -9.39
N GLU A 390 6.99 7.02 -10.15
CA GLU A 390 7.21 7.53 -11.50
C GLU A 390 7.03 9.06 -11.59
N LEU A 391 7.42 9.76 -10.52
CA LEU A 391 7.46 11.20 -10.48
C LEU A 391 8.79 11.64 -11.11
N PRO A 392 8.81 12.75 -11.87
CA PRO A 392 10.07 13.29 -12.35
C PRO A 392 11.00 13.62 -11.17
N PRO A 393 12.31 13.78 -11.40
CA PRO A 393 13.23 14.23 -10.35
C PRO A 393 12.73 15.51 -9.66
N GLU A 394 13.03 15.65 -8.36
CA GLU A 394 12.71 16.88 -7.63
C GLU A 394 13.43 18.06 -8.29
N PRO A 395 12.70 19.09 -8.76
CA PRO A 395 13.35 20.23 -9.38
C PRO A 395 14.22 20.96 -8.35
N PRO A 396 15.35 21.58 -8.74
CA PRO A 396 16.13 22.38 -7.82
C PRO A 396 15.26 23.50 -7.22
N PRO A 397 15.54 23.94 -5.98
CA PRO A 397 14.91 25.12 -5.43
C PRO A 397 15.21 26.31 -6.33
N LEU A 398 14.24 27.21 -6.47
CA LEU A 398 14.48 28.45 -7.19
C LEU A 398 15.48 29.30 -6.39
N PRO A 399 16.31 30.13 -7.07
CA PRO A 399 17.17 31.07 -6.38
C PRO A 399 16.34 31.89 -5.39
N PRO A 400 16.84 32.17 -4.18
CA PRO A 400 16.12 32.98 -3.22
C PRO A 400 15.73 34.31 -3.88
N GLU A 401 14.43 34.61 -3.84
CA GLU A 401 13.89 35.90 -4.25
C GLU A 401 14.70 36.95 -3.47
N LYS A 402 15.41 37.85 -4.17
CA LYS A 402 16.14 38.94 -3.51
C LYS A 402 15.15 39.60 -2.57
N SER A 403 15.38 39.45 -1.27
CA SER A 403 14.51 39.97 -0.23
C SER A 403 14.25 41.43 -0.57
N ILE A 404 12.99 41.78 -0.82
CA ILE A 404 12.56 43.17 -0.82
C ILE A 404 12.94 43.65 0.57
N GLU A 405 14.00 44.46 0.67
CA GLU A 405 14.36 45.16 1.88
C GLU A 405 13.08 45.78 2.43
N GLN A 406 12.70 45.35 3.62
CA GLN A 406 11.73 46.10 4.40
C GLN A 406 12.31 47.52 4.53
N PRO A 407 11.57 48.59 4.16
CA PRO A 407 12.11 49.92 4.28
C PRO A 407 12.35 50.23 5.77
N GLY A 408 13.64 50.21 6.13
CA GLY A 408 14.30 50.87 7.25
C GLY A 408 13.57 50.91 8.58
N GLU A 409 13.93 49.99 9.47
CA GLU A 409 14.07 50.38 10.87
C GLU A 409 15.41 51.13 10.98
N VAL A 410 15.35 52.44 11.18
CA VAL A 410 16.53 53.30 11.35
C VAL A 410 17.21 52.88 12.65
N GLU A 411 18.31 52.15 12.56
CA GLU A 411 19.23 51.98 13.68
C GLU A 411 19.80 53.37 14.08
N PRO A 412 19.83 53.71 15.37
CA PRO A 412 20.53 54.90 15.83
C PRO A 412 22.04 54.72 15.62
N PRO A 413 22.80 55.81 15.37
CA PRO A 413 24.20 55.71 15.01
C PRO A 413 25.00 55.09 16.16
N ALA A 414 25.74 54.03 15.86
CA ALA A 414 26.70 53.44 16.78
C ALA A 414 27.93 54.36 16.92
N ASP A 415 28.32 54.60 18.17
CA ASP A 415 29.53 55.33 18.55
C ASP A 415 30.78 54.70 17.91
N GLU A 416 31.65 55.57 17.40
CA GLU A 416 32.95 55.23 16.81
C GLU A 416 33.86 54.55 17.85
N ALA A 417 34.35 53.35 17.52
CA ALA A 417 35.50 52.72 18.17
C ALA A 417 36.61 52.46 17.12
N PRO A 418 37.90 52.52 17.52
CA PRO A 418 39.02 52.81 16.63
C PRO A 418 39.52 51.60 15.83
N PRO A 419 40.26 51.82 14.72
CA PRO A 419 40.69 50.75 13.82
C PRO A 419 41.79 49.87 14.44
N GLU A 420 41.62 48.55 14.34
CA GLU A 420 42.71 47.59 14.55
C GLU A 420 43.63 47.54 13.32
N PRO A 421 44.94 47.28 13.51
CA PRO A 421 45.95 47.46 12.48
C PRO A 421 46.03 46.31 11.48
N ASP A 422 46.49 46.69 10.30
CA ASP A 422 46.75 45.89 9.10
C ASP A 422 47.46 44.56 9.40
N ARG A 423 46.88 43.46 8.91
CA ARG A 423 47.63 42.21 8.69
C ARG A 423 47.77 42.01 7.19
N GLU A 424 49.01 42.19 6.76
CA GLU A 424 49.54 41.95 5.43
C GLU A 424 49.20 40.53 4.94
N GLU A 425 48.68 40.46 3.72
CA GLU A 425 48.70 39.26 2.89
C GLU A 425 50.16 38.91 2.58
N ASP A 426 50.61 37.74 3.01
CA ASP A 426 51.79 37.12 2.41
C ASP A 426 51.42 35.75 1.85
N THR A 427 51.81 35.57 0.60
CA THR A 427 51.54 34.41 -0.23
C THR A 427 52.83 33.61 -0.38
N LEU A 428 52.66 32.36 -0.78
CA LEU A 428 53.66 31.42 -1.28
C LEU A 428 54.32 30.42 -0.30
N ASN A 429 54.11 29.15 -0.69
CA ASN A 429 54.99 27.99 -0.58
C ASN A 429 55.02 27.21 0.74
N SER A 430 54.10 26.24 0.85
CA SER A 430 54.36 24.97 1.53
C SER A 430 53.93 23.80 0.64
N PRO A 431 54.83 22.85 0.29
CA PRO A 431 54.53 21.78 -0.64
C PRO A 431 54.10 20.52 0.10
N ASP A 432 52.84 20.42 0.52
CA ASP A 432 52.22 19.16 0.96
C ASP A 432 50.68 19.25 0.87
N ASN A 433 50.13 18.93 -0.29
CA ASN A 433 48.69 18.66 -0.45
C ASN A 433 48.50 17.43 -1.35
N PRO A 434 47.91 16.32 -0.87
CA PRO A 434 47.82 15.06 -1.61
C PRO A 434 46.69 15.02 -2.67
N ALA A 435 45.95 16.11 -2.86
CA ALA A 435 44.87 16.17 -3.83
C ALA A 435 45.36 16.74 -5.17
N LEU A 436 46.11 15.97 -5.97
CA LEU A 436 46.27 16.16 -7.43
C LEU A 436 47.23 15.12 -8.05
N ARG A 437 46.87 13.84 -8.06
CA ARG A 437 47.48 12.83 -8.96
C ARG A 437 46.45 11.77 -9.37
N LEU A 438 45.54 12.14 -10.28
CA LEU A 438 44.79 11.14 -11.05
C LEU A 438 45.56 10.81 -12.35
N PRO A 439 45.73 9.53 -12.69
CA PRO A 439 46.49 9.10 -13.86
C PRO A 439 45.75 9.37 -15.19
N LEU A 440 46.52 9.50 -16.27
CA LEU A 440 46.08 9.85 -17.64
C LEU A 440 44.92 9.01 -18.21
N TRP A 441 44.70 7.78 -17.71
CA TRP A 441 43.58 6.94 -18.16
C TRP A 441 42.22 7.35 -17.57
N ALA A 442 42.18 8.07 -16.43
CA ALA A 442 40.95 8.61 -15.88
C ALA A 442 40.35 9.73 -16.76
N ARG A 443 41.20 10.46 -17.50
CA ARG A 443 40.80 11.49 -18.47
C ARG A 443 40.33 10.95 -19.82
N LEU A 444 40.60 9.68 -20.12
CA LEU A 444 40.14 9.02 -21.35
C LEU A 444 38.69 8.52 -21.23
N LEU A 445 38.19 8.31 -20.01
CA LEU A 445 36.80 7.94 -19.75
C LEU A 445 35.83 9.13 -19.89
N ASP A 446 36.30 10.37 -19.67
CA ASP A 446 35.53 11.59 -19.94
C ASP A 446 35.23 11.79 -21.44
N LEU A 447 35.93 11.06 -22.33
CA LEU A 447 35.72 11.09 -23.79
C LEU A 447 34.77 9.99 -24.31
N LEU A 448 34.43 9.01 -23.47
CA LEU A 448 33.61 7.84 -23.81
C LEU A 448 32.30 7.76 -23.02
N VAL A 449 32.14 8.60 -22.00
CA VAL A 449 30.84 8.93 -21.43
C VAL A 449 30.28 10.03 -22.33
N PRO A 450 29.16 9.81 -23.06
CA PRO A 450 28.47 10.94 -23.64
C PRO A 450 28.17 11.88 -22.48
N THR A 451 28.59 13.13 -22.57
CA THR A 451 28.04 14.18 -21.71
C THR A 451 26.55 14.07 -21.86
N ALA A 452 25.91 13.42 -20.89
CA ALA A 452 24.49 13.56 -20.72
C ALA A 452 24.34 15.05 -20.53
N GLU A 453 23.81 15.74 -21.54
CA GLU A 453 23.15 17.00 -21.29
C GLU A 453 22.10 16.64 -20.24
N ALA A 454 22.44 16.90 -18.98
CA ALA A 454 21.44 17.10 -17.98
C ALA A 454 20.50 18.11 -18.63
N ALA A 455 19.25 17.70 -18.89
CA ALA A 455 18.19 18.60 -19.26
C ALA A 455 17.97 19.53 -18.05
N THR A 456 18.89 20.48 -17.91
CA THR A 456 18.91 21.52 -16.89
C THR A 456 17.93 22.57 -17.34
N GLY A 457 16.77 22.61 -16.70
CA GLY A 457 15.83 23.69 -16.86
C GLY A 457 14.41 23.22 -16.62
N VAL A 458 13.86 23.56 -15.46
CA VAL A 458 12.46 24.02 -15.46
C VAL A 458 12.35 25.01 -16.63
N PRO A 459 11.36 24.90 -17.55
CA PRO A 459 11.33 25.78 -18.72
C PRO A 459 11.50 27.22 -18.24
N ASP A 460 12.46 27.97 -18.80
CA ASP A 460 12.82 29.32 -18.32
C ASP A 460 11.57 30.18 -18.05
N ARG A 461 10.54 29.97 -18.88
CA ARG A 461 9.23 30.61 -18.74
C ARG A 461 8.47 30.33 -17.44
N VAL A 462 8.48 29.10 -16.93
CA VAL A 462 7.84 28.76 -15.64
C VAL A 462 8.55 29.45 -14.48
N SER A 463 9.88 29.55 -14.56
CA SER A 463 10.69 30.31 -13.59
C SER A 463 10.37 31.80 -13.65
N GLU A 464 10.30 32.38 -14.85
CA GLU A 464 9.90 33.78 -15.05
C GLU A 464 8.51 34.07 -14.48
N LEU A 465 7.53 33.21 -14.76
CA LEU A 465 6.17 33.34 -14.27
C LEU A 465 6.10 33.19 -12.75
N GLN A 466 6.88 32.29 -12.16
CA GLN A 466 6.99 32.17 -10.70
C GLN A 466 7.55 33.44 -10.06
N HIS A 467 8.62 34.02 -10.61
CA HIS A 467 9.15 35.30 -10.11
C HIS A 467 8.16 36.44 -10.31
N ALA A 468 7.48 36.48 -11.46
CA ALA A 468 6.46 37.48 -11.73
C ALA A 468 5.32 37.36 -10.73
N LEU A 469 4.75 36.17 -10.52
CA LEU A 469 3.66 35.92 -9.57
C LEU A 469 4.12 36.22 -8.13
N GLY A 470 5.31 35.77 -7.75
CA GLY A 470 5.93 36.00 -6.45
C GLY A 470 4.99 35.67 -5.29
N ARG A 471 5.20 36.31 -4.14
CA ARG A 471 4.28 36.27 -2.99
C ARG A 471 3.20 37.35 -3.07
N ARG A 472 2.64 37.60 -4.26
CA ARG A 472 1.67 38.68 -4.48
C ARG A 472 0.24 38.26 -4.17
N MET A 473 -0.56 39.23 -3.72
CA MET A 473 -2.01 39.15 -3.66
C MET A 473 -2.59 40.25 -4.55
N PRO A 474 -3.16 39.92 -5.72
CA PRO A 474 -3.63 40.93 -6.67
C PRO A 474 -4.81 41.73 -6.08
N ARG A 475 -4.79 43.04 -6.32
CA ARG A 475 -5.95 43.92 -6.08
C ARG A 475 -7.02 43.68 -7.14
N GLN A 476 -8.23 44.17 -6.90
CA GLN A 476 -9.37 43.95 -7.79
C GLN A 476 -9.12 44.41 -9.25
N ASN A 477 -8.39 45.52 -9.44
CA ASN A 477 -8.00 46.04 -10.74
C ASN A 477 -6.81 45.30 -11.39
N GLU A 478 -6.12 44.43 -10.65
CA GLU A 478 -4.97 43.64 -11.12
C GLU A 478 -5.37 42.20 -11.48
N LEU A 479 -6.61 41.79 -11.15
CA LEU A 479 -7.10 40.41 -11.31
C LEU A 479 -6.99 39.91 -12.75
N THR A 480 -7.28 40.73 -13.76
CA THR A 480 -7.20 40.32 -15.17
C THR A 480 -5.77 39.97 -15.58
N GLY A 481 -4.80 40.83 -15.22
CA GLY A 481 -3.40 40.61 -15.53
C GLY A 481 -2.82 39.42 -14.76
N TYR A 482 -3.18 39.28 -13.48
CA TYR A 482 -2.81 38.13 -12.67
C TYR A 482 -3.40 36.82 -13.22
N ALA A 483 -4.68 36.82 -13.61
CA ALA A 483 -5.33 35.65 -14.23
C ALA A 483 -4.62 35.22 -15.50
N ALA A 484 -4.21 36.15 -16.37
CA ALA A 484 -3.46 35.83 -17.58
C ALA A 484 -2.11 35.15 -17.25
N GLN A 485 -1.38 35.64 -16.25
CA GLN A 485 -0.11 35.04 -15.79
C GLN A 485 -0.30 33.63 -15.23
N VAL A 486 -1.34 33.40 -14.41
CA VAL A 486 -1.64 32.07 -13.88
C VAL A 486 -2.11 31.11 -14.98
N ALA A 487 -2.94 31.57 -15.92
CA ALA A 487 -3.38 30.77 -17.05
C ALA A 487 -2.19 30.30 -17.91
N GLU A 488 -1.24 31.20 -18.17
CA GLU A 488 0.01 30.88 -18.87
C GLU A 488 0.84 29.87 -18.08
N LEU A 489 1.00 30.07 -16.77
CA LEU A 489 1.73 29.15 -15.89
C LEU A 489 1.14 27.73 -15.92
N LEU A 490 -0.17 27.60 -15.73
CA LEU A 490 -0.86 26.31 -15.72
C LEU A 490 -0.77 25.62 -17.10
N LYS A 491 -0.82 26.39 -18.19
CA LYS A 491 -0.66 25.87 -19.55
C LYS A 491 0.74 25.31 -19.80
N GLU A 492 1.78 26.04 -19.39
CA GLU A 492 3.17 25.59 -19.54
C GLU A 492 3.47 24.37 -18.66
N ILE A 493 2.99 24.37 -17.42
CA ILE A 493 3.08 23.20 -16.53
C ILE A 493 2.36 22.00 -17.15
N GLY A 494 1.10 22.17 -17.58
CA GLY A 494 0.30 21.08 -18.13
C GLY A 494 0.96 20.42 -19.36
N ARG A 495 1.51 21.24 -20.26
CA ARG A 495 2.26 20.75 -21.42
C ARG A 495 3.54 20.02 -21.03
N HIS A 496 4.28 20.57 -20.07
CA HIS A 496 5.53 19.95 -19.60
C HIS A 496 5.27 18.58 -18.97
N GLU A 497 4.25 18.46 -18.11
CA GLU A 497 3.92 17.18 -17.46
C GLU A 497 3.42 16.14 -18.47
N LEU A 498 2.68 16.55 -19.50
CA LEU A 498 2.26 15.66 -20.59
C LEU A 498 3.39 15.23 -21.53
N ALA A 499 4.46 16.01 -21.67
CA ALA A 499 5.53 15.74 -22.63
C ALA A 499 6.24 14.39 -22.39
N THR A 500 6.13 13.85 -21.18
CA THR A 500 6.73 12.56 -20.78
C THR A 500 5.71 11.42 -20.72
N ARG A 501 4.46 11.65 -21.14
CA ARG A 501 3.34 10.70 -21.02
C ARG A 501 2.78 10.30 -22.37
N ASP A 502 2.32 9.06 -22.46
CA ASP A 502 1.66 8.52 -23.65
C ASP A 502 0.19 8.17 -23.33
N LEU A 503 -0.68 9.18 -23.36
CA LEU A 503 -2.12 9.05 -23.07
C LEU A 503 -2.99 9.18 -24.33
N GLY A 504 -2.44 9.63 -25.45
CA GLY A 504 -3.18 9.98 -26.66
C GLY A 504 -3.85 11.37 -26.59
N GLU A 505 -4.09 11.95 -27.76
CA GLU A 505 -4.52 13.35 -27.90
C GLU A 505 -5.83 13.68 -27.16
N ALA A 506 -6.80 12.77 -27.17
CA ALA A 506 -8.09 12.99 -26.53
C ALA A 506 -7.96 13.12 -25.00
N HIS A 507 -7.15 12.27 -24.36
CA HIS A 507 -6.91 12.35 -22.92
C HIS A 507 -6.04 13.56 -22.55
N ASN A 508 -5.07 13.90 -23.41
CA ASN A 508 -4.26 15.11 -23.25
C ASN A 508 -5.12 16.38 -23.24
N ALA A 509 -6.09 16.47 -24.16
CA ALA A 509 -7.03 17.59 -24.19
C ALA A 509 -7.85 17.69 -22.90
N VAL A 510 -8.39 16.56 -22.42
CA VAL A 510 -9.13 16.51 -21.14
C VAL A 510 -8.26 17.03 -19.99
N PHE A 511 -7.00 16.61 -19.91
CA PHE A 511 -6.09 17.06 -18.85
C PHE A 511 -5.82 18.57 -18.91
N LEU A 512 -5.55 19.11 -20.09
CA LEU A 512 -5.21 20.53 -20.28
C LEU A 512 -6.38 21.46 -19.93
N ASP A 513 -7.63 21.03 -20.13
CA ASP A 513 -8.82 21.79 -19.72
C ASP A 513 -9.18 21.55 -18.23
N LEU A 514 -8.89 20.36 -17.71
CA LEU A 514 -9.20 19.99 -16.33
C LEU A 514 -8.25 20.63 -15.32
N LEU A 515 -6.98 20.81 -15.67
CA LEU A 515 -5.98 21.44 -14.80
C LEU A 515 -6.40 22.86 -14.33
N PRO A 516 -6.70 23.82 -15.23
CA PRO A 516 -7.17 25.14 -14.82
C PRO A 516 -8.53 25.09 -14.11
N ALA A 517 -9.42 24.18 -14.48
CA ALA A 517 -10.70 23.97 -13.79
C ALA A 517 -10.50 23.51 -12.34
N THR A 518 -9.56 22.60 -12.11
CA THR A 518 -9.20 22.08 -10.79
C THR A 518 -8.60 23.19 -9.94
N ALA A 519 -7.60 23.92 -10.45
CA ALA A 519 -7.02 25.07 -9.73
C ALA A 519 -8.06 26.13 -9.34
N LEU A 520 -9.05 26.38 -10.23
CA LEU A 520 -10.12 27.35 -9.99
C LEU A 520 -11.07 26.84 -8.89
N MET A 521 -11.39 25.56 -8.93
CA MET A 521 -12.25 24.90 -7.95
C MET A 521 -11.60 24.86 -6.54
N GLU A 522 -10.31 24.57 -6.46
CA GLU A 522 -9.58 24.37 -5.20
C GLU A 522 -9.28 25.68 -4.46
N SER A 523 -8.84 26.73 -5.16
CA SER A 523 -8.39 27.96 -4.49
C SER A 523 -8.86 29.26 -5.12
N CYS A 524 -9.54 29.18 -6.27
CA CYS A 524 -9.74 30.31 -7.16
C CYS A 524 -8.43 30.89 -7.74
N TRP A 525 -7.46 30.03 -8.08
CA TRP A 525 -6.14 30.42 -8.58
C TRP A 525 -5.33 31.29 -7.59
N ARG A 526 -5.58 31.13 -6.28
CA ARG A 526 -4.91 31.88 -5.22
C ARG A 526 -3.97 30.97 -4.45
N GLN A 527 -2.76 31.43 -4.19
CA GLN A 527 -1.82 30.74 -3.27
C GLN A 527 -1.88 31.35 -1.87
N PHE A 528 -2.14 32.65 -1.76
CA PHE A 528 -1.93 33.42 -0.54
C PHE A 528 -3.22 34.09 -0.02
N LYS A 529 -3.28 34.28 1.29
CA LYS A 529 -4.27 35.09 2.02
C LYS A 529 -3.56 36.09 2.93
N ARG A 530 -4.31 37.08 3.41
CA ARG A 530 -3.85 37.99 4.46
C ARG A 530 -4.43 37.53 5.80
N GLU A 531 -3.56 37.41 6.79
CA GLU A 531 -3.89 37.03 8.17
C GLU A 531 -3.07 37.93 9.10
N ASP A 532 -3.73 38.62 10.02
CA ASP A 532 -3.12 39.60 10.94
C ASP A 532 -2.21 40.63 10.24
N GLY A 533 -2.66 41.12 9.08
CA GLY A 533 -1.93 42.10 8.27
C GLY A 533 -0.76 41.54 7.47
N LYS A 534 -0.37 40.28 7.68
CA LYS A 534 0.74 39.59 7.01
C LYS A 534 0.25 38.70 5.87
N ILE A 535 1.07 38.54 4.83
CA ILE A 535 0.80 37.58 3.75
C ILE A 535 1.20 36.20 4.25
N THR A 536 0.29 35.24 4.13
CA THR A 536 0.51 33.82 4.39
C THR A 536 -0.13 32.99 3.29
N TYR A 537 0.11 31.69 3.27
CA TYR A 537 -0.45 30.76 2.28
C TYR A 537 -1.85 30.28 2.66
N LEU A 538 -2.63 29.85 1.66
CA LEU A 538 -3.91 29.21 1.89
C LEU A 538 -3.72 27.84 2.53
N VAL A 539 -4.53 27.55 3.54
CA VAL A 539 -4.59 26.26 4.23
C VAL A 539 -6.07 25.88 4.38
N SER A 540 -6.44 24.67 3.95
CA SER A 540 -7.77 24.11 4.22
C SER A 540 -7.87 23.57 5.65
N SER A 541 -9.09 23.31 6.12
CA SER A 541 -9.30 22.60 7.39
C SER A 541 -8.65 21.21 7.42
N ALA A 542 -8.54 20.55 6.27
CA ALA A 542 -7.89 19.24 6.12
C ALA A 542 -6.35 19.33 5.99
N GLY A 543 -5.75 20.52 6.09
CA GLY A 543 -4.30 20.72 6.00
C GLY A 543 -3.73 20.72 4.57
N ALA A 544 -4.58 20.96 3.56
CA ALA A 544 -4.15 21.17 2.19
C ALA A 544 -3.69 22.61 1.94
N VAL A 545 -2.66 22.82 1.11
CA VAL A 545 -2.04 24.14 0.94
C VAL A 545 -1.99 24.65 -0.50
N GLY A 546 -2.05 25.97 -0.65
CA GLY A 546 -1.74 26.69 -1.89
C GLY A 546 -2.78 26.59 -3.01
N MET A 547 -2.39 26.94 -4.23
CA MET A 547 -3.25 27.09 -5.40
C MET A 547 -4.01 25.81 -5.77
N MET A 548 -3.35 24.67 -5.68
CA MET A 548 -3.90 23.37 -6.00
C MET A 548 -4.38 22.61 -4.76
N GLN A 549 -4.33 23.22 -3.57
CA GLN A 549 -4.73 22.60 -2.30
C GLN A 549 -4.12 21.19 -2.14
N VAL A 550 -2.79 21.09 -2.20
CA VAL A 550 -2.08 19.81 -2.03
C VAL A 550 -2.05 19.44 -0.53
N ASN A 551 -2.58 18.28 -0.17
CA ASN A 551 -2.60 17.80 1.22
C ASN A 551 -1.22 17.31 1.67
N LEU A 552 -0.66 17.97 2.69
CA LEU A 552 0.70 17.71 3.17
C LEU A 552 0.87 16.32 3.79
N ARG A 553 -0.18 15.74 4.39
CA ARG A 553 -0.13 14.39 4.99
C ARG A 553 -0.27 13.32 3.92
N VAL A 554 -1.19 13.50 2.97
CA VAL A 554 -1.40 12.55 1.85
C VAL A 554 -0.16 12.45 0.98
N TRP A 555 0.46 13.57 0.64
CA TRP A 555 1.59 13.62 -0.30
C TRP A 555 2.95 13.73 0.40
N ARG A 556 3.00 13.38 1.68
CA ARG A 556 4.23 13.40 2.48
C ARG A 556 5.31 12.53 1.87
N GLY A 557 6.55 13.04 1.85
CA GLY A 557 7.70 12.35 1.27
C GLY A 557 7.77 12.42 -0.26
N LEU A 558 6.76 12.98 -0.93
CA LEU A 558 6.76 13.13 -2.38
C LEU A 558 7.10 14.55 -2.81
N TYR A 559 6.67 15.57 -2.08
CA TYR A 559 6.91 16.97 -2.41
C TYR A 559 7.50 17.72 -1.21
N ASP A 560 8.28 18.75 -1.51
CA ASP A 560 8.83 19.67 -0.51
C ASP A 560 7.72 20.54 0.07
N VAL A 561 7.55 20.46 1.39
CA VAL A 561 6.47 21.14 2.12
C VAL A 561 6.61 22.66 2.09
N GLU A 562 7.82 23.20 2.21
CA GLU A 562 8.01 24.65 2.23
C GLU A 562 7.79 25.25 0.84
N ARG A 563 8.20 24.53 -0.21
CA ARG A 563 7.94 24.95 -1.58
C ARG A 563 6.46 24.84 -1.93
N LEU A 564 5.75 23.80 -1.48
CA LEU A 564 4.29 23.72 -1.64
C LEU A 564 3.56 24.93 -1.04
N LYS A 565 4.08 25.49 0.06
CA LYS A 565 3.50 26.66 0.73
C LYS A 565 3.84 27.97 0.02
N TRP A 566 5.08 28.14 -0.44
CA TRP A 566 5.60 29.45 -0.82
C TRP A 566 5.89 29.65 -2.30
N GLU A 567 5.95 28.59 -3.11
CA GLU A 567 6.17 28.66 -4.55
C GLU A 567 4.89 28.31 -5.32
N VAL A 568 4.32 29.28 -6.05
CA VAL A 568 3.08 29.12 -6.81
C VAL A 568 3.24 28.07 -7.91
N ALA A 569 4.33 28.15 -8.68
CA ALA A 569 4.66 27.21 -9.74
C ALA A 569 4.92 25.80 -9.20
N TYR A 570 5.59 25.67 -8.05
CA TYR A 570 5.83 24.37 -7.42
C TYR A 570 4.53 23.72 -6.97
N ASN A 571 3.65 24.47 -6.30
CA ASN A 571 2.34 23.99 -5.89
C ASN A 571 1.46 23.61 -7.09
N ALA A 572 1.42 24.46 -8.12
CA ALA A 572 0.71 24.19 -9.37
C ALA A 572 1.22 22.93 -10.06
N ARG A 573 2.55 22.74 -10.12
CA ARG A 573 3.19 21.56 -10.69
C ARG A 573 2.88 20.29 -9.91
N ALA A 574 3.00 20.31 -8.60
CA ALA A 574 2.65 19.17 -7.74
C ALA A 574 1.17 18.79 -7.93
N GLY A 575 0.27 19.77 -7.92
CA GLY A 575 -1.15 19.54 -8.21
C GLY A 575 -1.40 18.97 -9.61
N ALA A 576 -0.69 19.45 -10.63
CA ALA A 576 -0.79 18.91 -11.99
C ALA A 576 -0.35 17.45 -12.06
N GLN A 577 0.76 17.08 -11.42
CA GLN A 577 1.26 15.71 -11.35
C GLN A 577 0.29 14.78 -10.62
N ILE A 578 -0.28 15.24 -9.51
CA ILE A 578 -1.30 14.51 -8.76
C ILE A 578 -2.56 14.29 -9.62
N LEU A 579 -3.04 15.35 -10.28
CA LEU A 579 -4.22 15.28 -11.14
C LEU A 579 -4.00 14.35 -12.33
N LEU A 580 -2.83 14.40 -12.96
CA LEU A 580 -2.47 13.53 -14.07
C LEU A 580 -2.43 12.06 -13.63
N ARG A 581 -1.85 11.78 -12.47
CA ARG A 581 -1.87 10.44 -11.85
C ARG A 581 -3.29 9.94 -11.62
N TYR A 582 -4.20 10.78 -11.15
CA TYR A 582 -5.60 10.39 -10.97
C TYR A 582 -6.37 10.22 -12.26
N LEU A 583 -5.98 10.94 -13.31
CA LEU A 583 -6.51 10.73 -14.65
C LEU A 583 -6.07 9.37 -15.21
N GLU A 584 -4.79 9.03 -15.12
CA GLU A 584 -4.21 7.79 -15.63
C GLU A 584 -4.69 6.52 -14.90
N GLY A 585 -4.95 6.63 -13.59
CA GLY A 585 -5.44 5.54 -12.76
C GLY A 585 -6.96 5.58 -12.61
N PRO A 586 -7.49 6.06 -11.47
CA PRO A 586 -8.92 6.00 -11.17
C PRO A 586 -9.83 6.58 -12.25
N GLY A 587 -9.42 7.67 -12.91
CA GLY A 587 -10.17 8.29 -14.00
C GLY A 587 -10.40 7.35 -15.17
N LEU A 588 -9.32 6.82 -15.75
CA LEU A 588 -9.40 5.83 -16.83
C LEU A 588 -10.03 4.50 -16.38
N ASP A 589 -9.85 4.08 -15.13
CA ASP A 589 -10.50 2.89 -14.60
C ASP A 589 -12.03 3.03 -14.61
N VAL A 590 -12.55 4.21 -14.23
CA VAL A 590 -13.99 4.49 -14.32
C VAL A 590 -14.46 4.46 -15.77
N VAL A 591 -13.72 5.07 -16.70
CA VAL A 591 -14.06 5.03 -18.13
C VAL A 591 -14.10 3.60 -18.66
N ARG A 592 -13.12 2.75 -18.31
CA ARG A 592 -13.10 1.34 -18.71
C ARG A 592 -14.27 0.54 -18.13
N GLN A 593 -14.64 0.82 -16.88
CA GLN A 593 -15.75 0.13 -16.19
C GLN A 593 -17.12 0.54 -16.74
N THR A 594 -17.32 1.80 -17.11
CA THR A 594 -18.62 2.32 -17.55
C THR A 594 -18.77 2.37 -19.07
N GLY A 595 -17.66 2.34 -19.82
CA GLY A 595 -17.63 2.59 -21.25
C GLY A 595 -17.91 4.04 -21.64
N ASN A 596 -17.95 4.98 -20.69
CA ASN A 596 -18.28 6.38 -20.95
C ASN A 596 -17.05 7.31 -20.78
N PRO A 597 -16.45 7.82 -21.86
CA PRO A 597 -15.28 8.71 -21.78
C PRO A 597 -15.58 10.08 -21.17
N GLU A 598 -16.85 10.53 -21.15
CA GLU A 598 -17.22 11.81 -20.55
C GLU A 598 -17.00 11.83 -19.02
N TYR A 599 -16.85 10.65 -18.40
CA TYR A 599 -16.62 10.53 -16.97
C TYR A 599 -15.16 10.77 -16.57
N LEU A 600 -14.23 10.83 -17.53
CA LEU A 600 -12.81 10.95 -17.23
C LEU A 600 -12.51 12.18 -16.37
N ALA A 601 -12.96 13.36 -16.78
CA ALA A 601 -12.71 14.60 -16.06
C ALA A 601 -13.30 14.56 -14.63
N LEU A 602 -14.53 14.05 -14.52
CA LEU A 602 -15.25 14.00 -13.25
C LEU A 602 -14.64 12.98 -12.28
N ALA A 603 -14.25 11.81 -12.77
CA ALA A 603 -13.61 10.76 -11.98
C ALA A 603 -12.20 11.16 -11.53
N SER A 604 -11.43 11.81 -12.41
CA SER A 604 -10.09 12.31 -12.09
C SER A 604 -10.13 13.33 -10.96
N TYR A 605 -11.03 14.32 -11.04
CA TYR A 605 -11.19 15.29 -9.96
C TYR A 605 -11.84 14.70 -8.70
N ALA A 606 -12.79 13.77 -8.85
CA ALA A 606 -13.36 13.10 -7.69
C ALA A 606 -12.29 12.34 -6.89
N ALA A 607 -11.34 11.72 -7.59
CA ALA A 607 -10.15 11.12 -6.97
C ALA A 607 -9.18 12.17 -6.40
N TYR A 608 -8.97 13.29 -7.10
CA TYR A 608 -8.16 14.41 -6.60
C TYR A 608 -8.65 14.90 -5.23
N ASN A 609 -9.96 15.09 -5.13
CA ASN A 609 -10.61 15.70 -3.98
C ASN A 609 -10.85 14.73 -2.81
N ALA A 610 -11.09 13.43 -3.06
CA ALA A 610 -11.46 12.46 -2.02
C ALA A 610 -10.64 11.16 -2.04
N GLY A 611 -9.55 11.12 -2.79
CA GLY A 611 -8.71 9.93 -2.96
C GLY A 611 -9.26 8.90 -3.95
N PRO A 612 -8.47 7.87 -4.31
CA PRO A 612 -8.82 6.89 -5.35
C PRO A 612 -10.19 6.24 -5.19
N ALA A 613 -10.55 5.84 -3.97
CA ALA A 613 -11.85 5.23 -3.68
C ALA A 613 -13.05 6.17 -3.95
N GLY A 614 -12.83 7.49 -3.91
CA GLY A 614 -13.82 8.52 -4.18
C GLY A 614 -14.10 8.74 -5.68
N ALA A 615 -13.32 8.14 -6.59
CA ALA A 615 -13.42 8.38 -8.04
C ALA A 615 -14.80 8.08 -8.64
N ARG A 616 -15.62 7.27 -7.97
CA ARG A 616 -16.98 6.88 -8.42
C ARG A 616 -18.11 7.50 -7.62
N ARG A 617 -17.84 8.44 -6.69
CA ARG A 617 -18.86 9.00 -5.78
C ARG A 617 -20.05 9.66 -6.49
N PHE A 618 -19.86 10.11 -7.72
CA PHE A 618 -20.88 10.73 -8.55
C PHE A 618 -21.76 9.71 -9.30
N LEU A 619 -21.52 8.42 -9.15
CA LEU A 619 -22.28 7.33 -9.77
C LEU A 619 -23.16 6.62 -8.74
N ARG A 620 -24.36 6.23 -9.16
CA ARG A 620 -25.19 5.27 -8.41
C ARG A 620 -24.65 3.85 -8.59
N LYS A 621 -25.10 2.92 -7.74
CA LYS A 621 -24.85 1.46 -7.94
C LYS A 621 -25.35 0.96 -9.30
N SER A 622 -26.40 1.58 -9.85
CA SER A 622 -26.92 1.31 -11.20
C SER A 622 -26.04 1.83 -12.34
N GLY A 623 -25.00 2.63 -12.05
CA GLY A 623 -24.17 3.30 -13.05
C GLY A 623 -24.70 4.66 -13.52
N GLU A 624 -25.88 5.08 -13.07
CA GLU A 624 -26.45 6.39 -13.40
C GLU A 624 -25.68 7.55 -12.72
N LEU A 625 -25.58 8.67 -13.43
CA LEU A 625 -25.03 9.92 -12.91
C LEU A 625 -25.89 10.48 -11.76
N LYS A 626 -25.26 10.77 -10.64
CA LYS A 626 -25.78 11.54 -9.51
C LYS A 626 -24.67 12.45 -8.94
N PRO A 627 -24.21 13.45 -9.71
CA PRO A 627 -23.14 14.35 -9.27
C PRO A 627 -23.59 15.18 -8.07
N GLY A 628 -22.70 15.32 -7.08
CA GLY A 628 -22.87 16.24 -5.96
C GLY A 628 -22.67 17.71 -6.36
N PRO A 629 -22.82 18.66 -5.42
CA PRO A 629 -22.59 20.08 -5.68
C PRO A 629 -21.19 20.40 -6.21
N ALA A 630 -20.15 19.81 -5.60
CA ALA A 630 -18.76 19.98 -6.04
C ALA A 630 -18.53 19.46 -7.46
N ASP A 631 -19.07 18.27 -7.76
CA ASP A 631 -18.97 17.62 -9.07
C ASP A 631 -19.64 18.46 -10.17
N ARG A 632 -20.83 19.02 -9.89
CA ARG A 632 -21.52 19.93 -10.83
C ARG A 632 -20.76 21.22 -11.08
N LYS A 633 -20.17 21.80 -10.02
CA LYS A 633 -19.38 23.03 -10.12
C LYS A 633 -18.11 22.80 -10.95
N LEU A 634 -17.39 21.71 -10.69
CA LEU A 634 -16.25 21.30 -11.51
C LEU A 634 -16.65 21.14 -12.98
N LEU A 635 -17.72 20.40 -13.28
CA LEU A 635 -18.18 20.18 -14.65
C LEU A 635 -18.44 21.50 -15.38
N ALA A 636 -19.01 22.50 -14.69
CA ALA A 636 -19.23 23.82 -15.27
C ALA A 636 -17.90 24.54 -15.59
N HIS A 637 -16.91 24.48 -14.68
CA HIS A 637 -15.58 25.05 -14.93
C HIS A 637 -14.86 24.33 -16.08
N TYR A 638 -14.80 23.01 -16.04
CA TYR A 638 -14.17 22.18 -17.07
C TYR A 638 -14.77 22.44 -18.46
N LYS A 639 -16.10 22.40 -18.60
CA LYS A 639 -16.76 22.69 -19.88
C LYS A 639 -16.52 24.12 -20.35
N GLY A 640 -16.47 25.08 -19.42
CA GLY A 640 -16.13 26.46 -19.70
C GLY A 640 -14.75 26.60 -20.35
N PHE A 641 -13.72 25.99 -19.75
CA PHE A 641 -12.35 26.00 -20.31
C PHE A 641 -12.26 25.23 -21.62
N ALA A 642 -12.88 24.04 -21.71
CA ALA A 642 -12.92 23.24 -22.93
C ALA A 642 -13.57 23.95 -24.12
N SER A 643 -14.36 25.00 -23.86
CA SER A 643 -15.00 25.84 -24.88
C SER A 643 -14.19 27.13 -25.19
N GLY A 644 -12.99 27.29 -24.65
CA GLY A 644 -12.14 28.48 -24.83
C GLY A 644 -12.41 29.62 -23.84
N GLY A 645 -13.13 29.36 -22.76
CA GLY A 645 -13.41 30.34 -21.70
C GLY A 645 -12.18 30.78 -20.92
N ILE A 646 -12.28 31.93 -20.26
CA ILE A 646 -11.25 32.50 -19.37
C ILE A 646 -11.77 32.61 -17.94
N ALA A 647 -10.85 32.59 -16.96
CA ALA A 647 -11.23 32.70 -15.55
C ALA A 647 -11.61 34.14 -15.15
N ASP A 648 -12.77 34.30 -14.53
CA ASP A 648 -13.15 35.49 -13.76
C ASP A 648 -12.86 35.22 -12.28
N LEU A 649 -11.70 35.70 -11.81
CA LEU A 649 -11.24 35.49 -10.43
C LEU A 649 -12.02 36.30 -9.39
N ALA A 650 -12.78 37.32 -9.79
CA ALA A 650 -13.63 38.08 -8.86
C ALA A 650 -14.87 37.25 -8.48
N ARG A 651 -15.42 36.49 -9.43
CA ARG A 651 -16.59 35.63 -9.22
C ARG A 651 -16.25 34.16 -9.02
N CYS A 652 -15.01 33.78 -9.26
CA CYS A 652 -14.54 32.41 -9.24
C CYS A 652 -15.29 31.48 -10.22
N VAL A 653 -15.47 31.95 -11.44
CA VAL A 653 -16.17 31.23 -12.51
C VAL A 653 -15.40 31.32 -13.81
N VAL A 654 -15.82 30.53 -14.80
CA VAL A 654 -15.31 30.64 -16.18
C VAL A 654 -16.30 31.46 -16.98
N THR A 655 -15.81 32.47 -17.69
CA THR A 655 -16.58 33.34 -18.58
C THR A 655 -16.13 33.15 -20.01
N GLN A 656 -17.06 33.19 -20.96
CA GLN A 656 -16.69 33.17 -22.37
C GLN A 656 -16.02 34.49 -22.76
N PRO A 657 -15.03 34.49 -23.67
CA PRO A 657 -14.54 35.72 -24.27
C PRO A 657 -15.73 36.44 -24.92
N ALA A 658 -15.77 37.78 -24.83
CA ALA A 658 -16.76 38.51 -25.61
C ALA A 658 -16.54 38.17 -27.09
N GLU A 659 -17.58 37.71 -27.79
CA GLU A 659 -17.55 37.61 -29.25
C GLU A 659 -17.39 39.03 -29.80
N TRP A 660 -16.35 39.27 -30.58
CA TRP A 660 -16.09 40.57 -31.23
C TRP A 660 -16.58 40.54 -32.67
#